data_AF-A0A947U924-F1
#
_entry.id   AF-A0A947U924-F1
#
_cell.length_a   1.000
_cell.length_b   1.000
_cell.length_c   1.000
_cell.angle_alpha   90.00
_cell.angle_beta   90.00
_cell.angle_gamma   90.00
#
_symmetry.space_group_name_H-M   'P 1'
#
loop_
_entity.id
_entity.type
_entity.pdbx_description
1 polymer ?
#
loop_
_entity_poly.entity_id
_entity_poly.type
_entity_poly.pdbx_seq_one_letter_code
_entity_poly.pdbx_strand_id
1 'polypeptide(L)'
;MVSDNFVPLQSRWPELYQHAAFAERYVFADPHTAAIKLRCFAEVLVGVLYRDLCLPSEPADGFFEKLKYPAFEEVVGYSVLQKLHALRMIGNKAAHGSFIDASVSLSLLGDAYLIGQWLYKTYSGESADAYPPFTAPAEATAPGSPAEDRAEQLAMAKDELSRLEAAEKGALITTAPDQARLDDFKGASAQALDSIDFNAANTRRHLSIHDAFAGYTLTNGQAELVKQIEQFLGSKTESVFLLKGYAGTGKTFITKGLTEYFRAIGRNYVLAAPTGKASKVIASKTQSPAYTLHKTIYSFDDIAEYRDDDTDGTETFKFYAQLAVNSLSADTVYIVDEASMVADIYQEAEFFRFGTGYLLADFLKFVNLDHNDHSKKVIFIGDDAQLPPVGMNFSPALDADYLFRHHHARATGFELSEVVRQKSASGIIANALPLRRSLETKVFNNLTMDFDYPEVERVEHQDLLPRYLESCGGKINGESIVIAHSNSDVGDYNRAIREHFFPGNEEVMPNDKVMAVANSNAYGMFISNGDFGVIRQVLGPAEKRTVKLKRKNPDSGLVEEIYVSLLFKDVVVGFRELDGSPRFFQAKIIEDLLYSKEPALSSDQHKALYVDFRMRNSGLDSKNTAFKHTLKADPYFNALRLKFGYAITCHKAQGSEWNNVFVKCKSHQSQLTADYFRWLYTAITRTARNLYLLDPPSIQPWSGIEMVSNPALAMLVAVKPQEAAAPIAPPSIAPAVSQGESETFGIPASATLLRSLLAEVRKLIEGRGVSIEDVHHNQYQEVYYFRREAESARIDIAYNSKNKITGVAAPHLSELGAELTALFSALKGLPLAASGESTVAKVHFSKQFLNDFHAKMLTLCDVTGITVQKVVEQQWCQRYSFARDREVAVFDVWYNGKDQFTKCQPVITACSPGALAGEVGQLLTQGMQA
;
A
#
# COMPACT_ATOMS: atom_id res chain seq x y z
N MET A 1 17.55 -34.09 44.40
CA MET A 1 18.05 -32.71 44.25
C MET A 1 17.42 -31.93 45.38
N VAL A 2 18.20 -31.28 46.25
CA VAL A 2 17.66 -30.46 47.34
C VAL A 2 17.95 -29.01 46.97
N SER A 3 16.89 -28.26 46.65
CA SER A 3 16.89 -26.81 46.51
C SER A 3 16.38 -26.22 47.81
N ASP A 4 17.13 -25.30 48.41
CA ASP A 4 16.72 -24.57 49.62
C ASP A 4 15.77 -23.41 49.29
N ASN A 5 15.86 -22.85 48.08
CA ASN A 5 15.05 -21.71 47.63
C ASN A 5 13.58 -22.07 47.33
N PHE A 6 13.29 -23.31 46.92
CA PHE A 6 11.96 -23.73 46.46
C PHE A 6 11.31 -24.81 47.35
N VAL A 7 11.90 -25.18 48.49
CA VAL A 7 11.37 -26.21 49.43
C VAL A 7 9.87 -26.08 49.70
N PRO A 8 9.30 -24.87 49.93
CA PRO A 8 7.86 -24.76 50.23
C PRO A 8 6.94 -25.29 49.12
N LEU A 9 7.42 -25.34 47.87
CA LEU A 9 6.65 -25.89 46.74
C LEU A 9 6.63 -27.42 46.71
N GLN A 10 7.59 -28.08 47.37
CA GLN A 10 7.82 -29.53 47.24
C GLN A 10 6.62 -30.38 47.70
N SER A 11 5.92 -29.96 48.75
CA SER A 11 4.81 -30.73 49.33
C SER A 11 3.52 -30.64 48.51
N ARG A 12 3.20 -29.45 47.99
CA ARG A 12 1.93 -29.16 47.29
C ARG A 12 2.04 -29.20 45.77
N TRP A 13 3.19 -28.81 45.22
CA TRP A 13 3.46 -28.77 43.78
C TRP A 13 4.83 -29.38 43.46
N PRO A 14 4.98 -30.71 43.60
CA PRO A 14 6.27 -31.39 43.45
C PRO A 14 6.90 -31.20 42.06
N GLU A 15 6.09 -31.08 41.00
CA GLU A 15 6.59 -30.81 39.63
C GLU A 15 7.24 -29.41 39.52
N LEU A 16 6.62 -28.38 40.13
CA LEU A 16 7.21 -27.03 40.19
C LEU A 16 8.56 -27.05 40.91
N TYR A 17 8.62 -27.74 42.06
CA TYR A 17 9.86 -27.91 42.80
C TYR A 17 10.95 -28.59 41.95
N GLN A 18 10.62 -29.65 41.23
CA GLN A 18 11.58 -30.40 40.42
C GLN A 18 12.20 -29.53 39.31
N HIS A 19 11.38 -28.78 38.58
CA HIS A 19 11.87 -27.88 37.53
C HIS A 19 12.76 -26.77 38.09
N ALA A 20 12.31 -26.11 39.17
CA ALA A 20 13.05 -25.02 39.79
C ALA A 20 14.38 -25.50 40.43
N ALA A 21 14.35 -26.63 41.14
CA ALA A 21 15.54 -27.22 41.76
C ALA A 21 16.57 -27.70 40.73
N PHE A 22 16.11 -28.22 39.58
CA PHE A 22 16.99 -28.52 38.47
C PHE A 22 17.65 -27.24 37.96
N ALA A 23 16.85 -26.22 37.63
CA ALA A 23 17.37 -24.96 37.09
C ALA A 23 18.39 -24.32 38.05
N GLU A 24 18.11 -24.31 39.35
CA GLU A 24 19.00 -23.80 40.38
C GLU A 24 20.37 -24.48 40.38
N ARG A 25 20.39 -25.81 40.29
CA ARG A 25 21.63 -26.60 40.30
C ARG A 25 22.49 -26.36 39.05
N TYR A 26 21.84 -26.18 37.89
CA TYR A 26 22.52 -26.15 36.60
C TYR A 26 22.66 -24.74 36.02
N VAL A 27 22.26 -23.69 36.74
CA VAL A 27 22.23 -22.30 36.23
C VAL A 27 23.58 -21.81 35.67
N PHE A 28 24.70 -22.25 36.24
CA PHE A 28 26.06 -21.96 35.74
C PHE A 28 26.63 -23.08 34.84
N ALA A 29 26.36 -24.35 35.19
CA ALA A 29 26.95 -25.50 34.52
C ALA A 29 26.32 -25.81 33.15
N ASP A 30 25.02 -25.53 33.00
CA ASP A 30 24.23 -25.61 31.77
C ASP A 30 23.11 -24.56 31.79
N PRO A 31 23.44 -23.27 31.53
CA PRO A 31 22.49 -22.17 31.54
C PRO A 31 21.33 -22.37 30.55
N HIS A 32 21.57 -23.05 29.43
CA HIS A 32 20.56 -23.32 28.40
C HIS A 32 19.46 -24.24 28.92
N THR A 33 19.84 -25.40 29.45
CA THR A 33 18.87 -26.36 30.00
C THR A 33 18.16 -25.78 31.21
N ALA A 34 18.86 -24.99 32.04
CA ALA A 34 18.24 -24.27 33.16
C ALA A 34 17.13 -23.32 32.70
N ALA A 35 17.36 -22.52 31.65
CA ALA A 35 16.34 -21.62 31.09
C ALA A 35 15.12 -22.37 30.54
N ILE A 36 15.32 -23.51 29.87
CA ILE A 36 14.21 -24.36 29.39
C ILE A 36 13.40 -24.91 30.56
N LYS A 37 14.05 -25.38 31.63
CA LYS A 37 13.37 -25.90 32.83
C LYS A 37 12.60 -24.80 33.57
N LEU A 38 13.09 -23.57 33.60
CA LEU A 38 12.36 -22.43 34.15
C LEU A 38 11.13 -22.06 33.30
N ARG A 39 11.16 -22.32 31.98
CA ARG A 39 9.95 -22.27 31.15
C ARG A 39 8.98 -23.39 31.51
N CYS A 40 9.44 -24.64 31.67
CA CYS A 40 8.58 -25.74 32.13
C CYS A 40 7.92 -25.42 33.48
N PHE A 41 8.67 -24.83 34.42
CA PHE A 41 8.14 -24.34 35.70
C PHE A 41 6.97 -23.36 35.50
N ALA A 42 7.12 -22.37 34.61
CA ALA A 42 6.06 -21.40 34.33
C ALA A 42 4.83 -22.07 33.69
N GLU A 43 5.04 -23.00 32.76
CA GLU A 43 3.96 -23.71 32.05
C GLU A 43 3.15 -24.60 33.00
N VAL A 44 3.83 -25.38 33.84
CA VAL A 44 3.18 -26.20 34.89
C VAL A 44 2.40 -25.32 35.87
N LEU A 45 2.96 -24.16 36.26
CA LEU A 45 2.30 -23.24 37.20
C LEU A 45 1.01 -22.67 36.61
N VAL A 46 1.06 -22.23 35.35
CA VAL A 46 -0.14 -21.75 34.65
C VAL A 46 -1.17 -22.88 34.52
N GLY A 47 -0.74 -24.10 34.18
CA GLY A 47 -1.61 -25.27 34.16
C GLY A 47 -2.29 -25.56 35.50
N VAL A 48 -1.57 -25.39 36.62
CA VAL A 48 -2.14 -25.49 37.98
C VAL A 48 -3.22 -24.44 38.19
N LEU A 49 -2.95 -23.16 37.87
CA LEU A 49 -3.93 -22.08 38.06
C LEU A 49 -5.19 -22.28 37.22
N TYR A 50 -5.05 -22.65 35.95
CA TYR A 50 -6.20 -22.91 35.07
C TYR A 50 -7.08 -24.05 35.60
N ARG A 51 -6.46 -25.15 36.07
CA ARG A 51 -7.20 -26.28 36.66
C ARG A 51 -7.85 -25.92 37.99
N ASP A 52 -7.10 -25.32 38.91
CA ASP A 52 -7.56 -25.06 40.28
C ASP A 52 -8.64 -23.99 40.34
N LEU A 53 -8.60 -23.00 39.42
CA LEU A 53 -9.56 -21.90 39.36
C LEU A 53 -10.64 -22.11 38.28
N CYS A 54 -10.57 -23.22 37.53
CA CYS A 54 -11.49 -23.51 36.41
C CYS A 54 -11.59 -22.34 35.42
N LEU A 55 -10.44 -21.74 35.08
CA LEU A 55 -10.41 -20.65 34.11
C LEU A 55 -10.78 -21.19 32.71
N PRO A 56 -11.58 -20.44 31.93
CA PRO A 56 -11.95 -20.86 30.59
C PRO A 56 -10.73 -20.87 29.66
N SER A 57 -10.60 -21.92 28.86
CA SER A 57 -9.57 -22.08 27.83
C SER A 57 -10.13 -22.87 26.64
N GLU A 58 -9.73 -22.50 25.43
CA GLU A 58 -10.07 -23.26 24.23
C GLU A 58 -9.13 -24.46 24.05
N PRO A 59 -9.56 -25.53 23.37
CA PRO A 59 -8.70 -26.71 23.14
C PRO A 59 -7.41 -26.38 22.38
N ALA A 60 -7.42 -25.33 21.57
CA ALA A 60 -6.24 -24.89 20.82
C ALA A 60 -5.27 -24.00 21.64
N ASP A 61 -5.67 -23.57 22.84
CA ASP A 61 -4.90 -22.61 23.64
C ASP A 61 -3.66 -23.28 24.25
N GLY A 62 -2.48 -22.82 23.83
CA GLY A 62 -1.23 -23.19 24.48
C GLY A 62 -0.87 -22.26 25.63
N PHE A 63 0.31 -22.49 26.20
CA PHE A 63 0.87 -21.70 27.29
C PHE A 63 0.78 -20.18 27.04
N PHE A 64 1.03 -19.74 25.81
CA PHE A 64 1.03 -18.32 25.49
C PHE A 64 -0.37 -17.70 25.42
N GLU A 65 -1.33 -18.39 24.84
CA GLU A 65 -2.73 -17.99 24.75
C GLU A 65 -3.32 -17.84 26.16
N LYS A 66 -2.97 -18.78 27.06
CA LYS A 66 -3.38 -18.76 28.47
C LYS A 66 -2.85 -17.54 29.24
N LEU A 67 -1.60 -17.12 29.00
CA LEU A 67 -1.05 -15.92 29.64
C LEU A 67 -1.78 -14.63 29.22
N LYS A 68 -2.41 -14.61 28.03
CA LYS A 68 -3.09 -13.43 27.50
C LYS A 68 -4.55 -13.31 27.91
N TYR A 69 -5.13 -14.35 28.49
CA TYR A 69 -6.54 -14.36 28.78
C TYR A 69 -6.85 -13.28 29.83
N PRO A 70 -7.80 -12.34 29.59
CA PRO A 70 -8.03 -11.22 30.50
C PRO A 70 -8.34 -11.65 31.94
N ALA A 71 -9.11 -12.73 32.12
CA ALA A 71 -9.40 -13.25 33.46
C ALA A 71 -8.16 -13.82 34.16
N PHE A 72 -7.16 -14.32 33.40
CA PHE A 72 -5.90 -14.77 33.97
C PHE A 72 -5.07 -13.57 34.47
N GLU A 73 -5.00 -12.48 33.70
CA GLU A 73 -4.32 -11.25 34.12
C GLU A 73 -4.92 -10.67 35.40
N GLU A 74 -6.25 -10.65 35.52
CA GLU A 74 -6.94 -10.20 36.75
C GLU A 74 -6.62 -11.07 37.97
N VAL A 75 -6.31 -12.34 37.75
CA VAL A 75 -6.01 -13.31 38.82
C VAL A 75 -4.57 -13.18 39.31
N VAL A 76 -3.61 -13.08 38.38
CA VAL A 76 -2.18 -13.11 38.73
C VAL A 76 -1.56 -11.73 38.94
N GLY A 77 -2.19 -10.69 38.38
CA GLY A 77 -1.66 -9.33 38.38
C GLY A 77 -0.49 -9.13 37.42
N TYR A 78 -0.27 -7.86 37.07
CA TYR A 78 0.68 -7.45 36.03
C TYR A 78 2.13 -7.89 36.31
N SER A 79 2.59 -7.78 37.57
CA SER A 79 3.99 -8.08 37.94
C SER A 79 4.36 -9.55 37.78
N VAL A 80 3.45 -10.47 38.14
CA VAL A 80 3.65 -11.91 37.95
C VAL A 80 3.56 -12.26 36.47
N LEU A 81 2.55 -11.72 35.77
CA LEU A 81 2.36 -11.95 34.34
C LEU A 81 3.59 -11.55 33.51
N GLN A 82 4.20 -10.41 33.83
CA GLN A 82 5.43 -9.94 33.21
C GLN A 82 6.58 -10.96 33.35
N LYS A 83 6.79 -11.50 34.55
CA LYS A 83 7.84 -12.49 34.82
C LYS A 83 7.58 -13.82 34.13
N LEU A 84 6.31 -14.26 34.05
CA LEU A 84 5.91 -15.44 33.28
C LEU A 84 6.23 -15.26 31.79
N HIS A 85 6.00 -14.06 31.23
CA HIS A 85 6.41 -13.75 29.85
C HIS A 85 7.93 -13.77 29.66
N ALA A 86 8.72 -13.29 30.63
CA ALA A 86 10.18 -13.36 30.59
C ALA A 86 10.70 -14.81 30.59
N LEU A 87 10.17 -15.66 31.49
CA LEU A 87 10.45 -17.11 31.53
C LEU A 87 10.12 -17.78 30.19
N ARG A 88 8.95 -17.46 29.62
CA ARG A 88 8.53 -17.97 28.30
C ARG A 88 9.50 -17.57 27.19
N MET A 89 9.80 -16.27 27.06
CA MET A 89 10.58 -15.75 25.93
C MET A 89 12.03 -16.24 25.95
N ILE A 90 12.69 -16.20 27.10
CA ILE A 90 14.08 -16.67 27.18
C ILE A 90 14.15 -18.20 27.15
N GLY A 91 13.18 -18.90 27.73
CA GLY A 91 13.08 -20.35 27.57
C GLY A 91 12.90 -20.78 26.11
N ASN A 92 12.08 -20.05 25.33
CA ASN A 92 11.95 -20.27 23.89
C ASN A 92 13.26 -20.05 23.15
N LYS A 93 13.95 -18.93 23.44
CA LYS A 93 15.28 -18.63 22.90
C LYS A 93 16.26 -19.79 23.15
N ALA A 94 16.28 -20.31 24.38
CA ALA A 94 17.12 -21.44 24.77
C ALA A 94 16.75 -22.74 24.01
N ALA A 95 15.45 -23.04 23.90
CA ALA A 95 14.94 -24.23 23.22
C ALA A 95 15.26 -24.23 21.71
N HIS A 96 15.28 -23.06 21.08
CA HIS A 96 15.66 -22.89 19.67
C HIS A 96 17.19 -22.79 19.45
N GLY A 97 18.00 -22.99 20.49
CA GLY A 97 19.46 -23.10 20.38
C GLY A 97 20.22 -21.77 20.33
N SER A 98 19.55 -20.65 20.61
CA SER A 98 20.22 -19.35 20.73
C SER A 98 20.98 -19.27 22.05
N PHE A 99 22.19 -18.69 22.02
CA PHE A 99 23.09 -18.60 23.18
C PHE A 99 22.42 -17.95 24.41
N ILE A 100 22.54 -18.61 25.56
CA ILE A 100 22.10 -18.12 26.87
C ILE A 100 23.29 -18.05 27.83
N ASP A 101 23.52 -16.85 28.38
CA ASP A 101 24.54 -16.64 29.40
C ASP A 101 24.03 -17.02 30.80
N ALA A 102 24.95 -17.43 31.69
CA ALA A 102 24.63 -17.81 33.07
C ALA A 102 23.97 -16.67 33.85
N SER A 103 24.34 -15.40 33.60
CA SER A 103 23.71 -14.24 34.27
C SER A 103 22.23 -14.08 33.91
N VAL A 104 21.84 -14.47 32.70
CA VAL A 104 20.45 -14.44 32.22
C VAL A 104 19.65 -15.54 32.91
N SER A 105 20.16 -16.78 32.92
CA SER A 105 19.51 -17.90 33.61
C SER A 105 19.41 -17.69 35.12
N LEU A 106 20.39 -17.02 35.74
CA LEU A 106 20.35 -16.64 37.15
C LEU A 106 19.26 -15.59 37.44
N SER A 107 19.09 -14.61 36.55
CA SER A 107 18.02 -13.62 36.67
C SER A 107 16.63 -14.26 36.52
N LEU A 108 16.48 -15.19 35.56
CA LEU A 108 15.26 -15.98 35.39
C LEU A 108 14.95 -16.86 36.60
N LEU A 109 15.97 -17.45 37.23
CA LEU A 109 15.80 -18.22 38.46
C LEU A 109 15.27 -17.34 39.59
N GLY A 110 15.79 -16.11 39.70
CA GLY A 110 15.26 -15.09 40.62
C GLY A 110 13.80 -14.75 40.34
N ASP A 111 13.41 -14.60 39.07
CA ASP A 111 12.00 -14.39 38.69
C ASP A 111 11.11 -15.58 39.05
N ALA A 112 11.56 -16.81 38.77
CA ALA A 112 10.83 -18.02 39.15
C ALA A 112 10.70 -18.15 40.67
N TYR A 113 11.72 -17.74 41.44
CA TYR A 113 11.65 -17.68 42.90
C TYR A 113 10.56 -16.70 43.37
N LEU A 114 10.50 -15.49 42.79
CA LEU A 114 9.47 -14.50 43.15
C LEU A 114 8.07 -15.00 42.80
N ILE A 115 7.91 -15.65 41.64
CA ILE A 115 6.65 -16.27 41.24
C ILE A 115 6.28 -17.43 42.19
N GLY A 116 7.23 -18.27 42.56
CA GLY A 116 7.03 -19.37 43.51
C GLY A 116 6.63 -18.87 44.90
N GLN A 117 7.28 -17.80 45.38
CA GLN A 117 6.94 -17.12 46.62
C GLN A 117 5.52 -16.54 46.59
N TRP A 118 5.15 -15.88 45.49
CA TRP A 118 3.81 -15.36 45.26
C TRP A 118 2.77 -16.49 45.32
N LEU A 119 2.96 -17.55 44.52
CA LEU A 119 2.04 -18.68 44.45
C LEU A 119 1.82 -19.30 45.83
N TYR A 120 2.90 -19.54 46.57
CA TYR A 120 2.83 -20.11 47.91
C TYR A 120 2.06 -19.22 48.88
N LYS A 121 2.35 -17.91 48.90
CA LYS A 121 1.65 -16.95 49.77
C LYS A 121 0.17 -16.85 49.42
N THR A 122 -0.17 -16.75 48.13
CA THR A 122 -1.57 -16.66 47.68
C THR A 122 -2.41 -17.86 48.12
N TYR A 123 -1.84 -19.06 48.08
CA TYR A 123 -2.53 -20.30 48.43
C TYR A 123 -2.49 -20.68 49.93
N SER A 124 -1.64 -20.03 50.71
CA SER A 124 -1.46 -20.29 52.15
C SER A 124 -2.15 -19.22 53.02
N GLY A 125 -2.47 -18.05 52.47
CA GLY A 125 -3.05 -16.93 53.23
C GLY A 125 -2.06 -16.32 54.24
N GLU A 126 -2.55 -15.52 55.18
CA GLU A 126 -1.74 -14.84 56.22
C GLU A 126 -1.00 -15.78 57.20
N SER A 127 -1.05 -17.11 57.03
CA SER A 127 -0.17 -17.99 57.82
C SER A 127 1.27 -17.66 57.45
N ALA A 128 1.97 -16.99 58.36
CA ALA A 128 3.34 -16.51 58.26
C ALA A 128 4.38 -17.65 58.22
N ASP A 129 4.21 -18.64 57.34
CA ASP A 129 5.28 -19.54 56.95
C ASP A 129 6.21 -18.72 56.03
N ALA A 130 7.34 -18.30 56.60
CA ALA A 130 8.32 -17.50 55.91
C ALA A 130 8.90 -18.31 54.74
N TYR A 131 8.49 -17.97 53.51
CA TYR A 131 9.18 -18.43 52.31
C TYR A 131 10.67 -18.07 52.45
N PRO A 132 11.60 -19.03 52.25
CA PRO A 132 13.02 -18.83 52.56
C PRO A 132 13.60 -17.69 51.73
N PRO A 133 14.50 -16.85 52.27
CA PRO A 133 15.09 -15.76 51.50
C PRO A 133 15.92 -16.30 50.33
N PHE A 134 15.82 -15.63 49.18
CA PHE A 134 16.57 -16.03 47.99
C PHE A 134 18.08 -16.03 48.24
N THR A 135 18.70 -17.18 48.01
CA THR A 135 20.16 -17.35 48.04
C THR A 135 20.63 -17.71 46.64
N ALA A 136 21.38 -16.83 45.99
CA ALA A 136 21.90 -17.10 44.65
C ALA A 136 22.84 -18.34 44.68
N PRO A 137 22.69 -19.29 43.74
CA PRO A 137 23.60 -20.43 43.65
C PRO A 137 25.06 -19.98 43.48
N ALA A 138 26.01 -20.72 44.03
CA ALA A 138 27.42 -20.46 43.84
C ALA A 138 27.93 -21.13 42.56
N GLU A 139 28.79 -20.44 41.80
CA GLU A 139 29.49 -21.02 40.65
C GLU A 139 30.50 -22.07 41.15
N ALA A 140 30.21 -23.35 40.94
CA ALA A 140 31.11 -24.43 41.35
C ALA A 140 32.33 -24.49 40.42
N THR A 141 33.54 -24.45 40.98
CA THR A 141 34.83 -24.53 40.25
C THR A 141 35.21 -25.94 39.76
N ALA A 142 34.30 -26.90 39.82
CA ALA A 142 34.56 -28.29 39.41
C ALA A 142 34.35 -28.48 37.89
N PRO A 143 35.12 -29.36 37.23
CA PRO A 143 34.99 -29.60 35.80
C PRO A 143 33.56 -30.08 35.49
N GLY A 144 32.88 -29.36 34.59
CA GLY A 144 31.50 -29.66 34.19
C GLY A 144 31.34 -31.09 33.68
N SER A 145 30.12 -31.62 33.78
CA SER A 145 29.73 -32.89 33.18
C SER A 145 30.16 -32.97 31.69
N PRO A 146 30.53 -34.15 31.18
CA PRO A 146 30.90 -34.35 29.78
C PRO A 146 29.95 -33.66 28.80
N ALA A 147 30.46 -33.20 27.65
CA ALA A 147 29.63 -32.55 26.63
C ALA A 147 28.47 -33.44 26.12
N GLU A 148 28.64 -34.77 26.17
CA GLU A 148 27.62 -35.77 25.84
C GLU A 148 26.44 -35.73 26.83
N ASP A 149 26.70 -35.65 28.13
CA ASP A 149 25.65 -35.55 29.18
C ASP A 149 24.82 -34.26 29.05
N ARG A 150 25.44 -33.16 28.59
CA ARG A 150 24.74 -31.87 28.37
C ARG A 150 23.81 -31.92 27.16
N ALA A 151 24.25 -32.55 26.07
CA ALA A 151 23.42 -32.70 24.88
C ALA A 151 22.19 -33.58 25.14
N GLU A 152 22.36 -34.66 25.92
CA GLU A 152 21.26 -35.52 26.35
C GLU A 152 20.29 -34.78 27.28
N GLN A 153 20.79 -34.06 28.29
CA GLN A 153 19.96 -33.24 29.18
C GLN A 153 19.16 -32.18 28.43
N LEU A 154 19.78 -31.52 27.46
CA LEU A 154 19.11 -30.54 26.59
C LEU A 154 18.01 -31.19 25.75
N ALA A 155 18.28 -32.36 25.16
CA ALA A 155 17.29 -33.10 24.38
C ALA A 155 16.10 -33.54 25.25
N MET A 156 16.36 -34.05 26.46
CA MET A 156 15.32 -34.41 27.42
C MET A 156 14.47 -33.21 27.85
N ALA A 157 15.10 -32.06 28.11
CA ALA A 157 14.38 -30.84 28.48
C ALA A 157 13.50 -30.32 27.34
N LYS A 158 13.96 -30.41 26.09
CA LYS A 158 13.15 -30.05 24.91
C LYS A 158 11.97 -31.01 24.71
N ASP A 159 12.21 -32.32 24.84
CA ASP A 159 11.16 -33.33 24.71
C ASP A 159 10.09 -33.18 25.80
N GLU A 160 10.50 -32.93 27.04
CA GLU A 160 9.57 -32.65 28.13
C GLU A 160 8.73 -31.39 27.87
N LEU A 161 9.36 -30.31 27.39
CA LEU A 161 8.64 -29.09 27.01
C LEU A 161 7.62 -29.35 25.89
N SER A 162 8.00 -30.11 24.87
CA SER A 162 7.09 -30.51 23.79
C SER A 162 5.93 -31.38 24.29
N ARG A 163 6.15 -32.24 25.29
CA ARG A 163 5.09 -33.03 25.92
C ARG A 163 4.12 -32.16 26.72
N LEU A 164 4.62 -31.18 27.47
CA LEU A 164 3.77 -30.20 28.19
C LEU A 164 2.90 -29.42 27.20
N GLU A 165 3.50 -28.88 26.15
CA GLU A 165 2.78 -28.14 25.10
C GLU A 165 1.68 -28.99 24.44
N ALA A 166 1.94 -30.29 24.22
CA ALA A 166 0.96 -31.22 23.66
C ALA A 166 -0.15 -31.59 24.64
N ALA A 167 0.17 -31.77 25.93
CA ALA A 167 -0.80 -32.07 26.98
C ALA A 167 -1.76 -30.88 27.23
N GLU A 168 -1.26 -29.65 27.11
CA GLU A 168 -2.08 -28.45 27.26
C GLU A 168 -3.13 -28.30 26.15
N LYS A 169 -2.77 -28.60 24.90
CA LYS A 169 -3.68 -28.54 23.72
C LYS A 169 -4.78 -29.61 23.69
N GLY A 170 -4.85 -30.47 24.70
CA GLY A 170 -5.87 -31.53 24.83
C GLY A 170 -6.82 -31.36 26.02
N ALA A 171 -6.54 -30.43 26.93
CA ALA A 171 -7.25 -30.30 28.19
C ALA A 171 -8.45 -29.34 28.07
N LEU A 172 -9.66 -29.89 28.00
CA LEU A 172 -10.92 -29.14 28.09
C LEU A 172 -11.38 -29.08 29.54
N ILE A 173 -11.55 -27.87 30.08
CA ILE A 173 -12.23 -27.66 31.37
C ILE A 173 -13.70 -27.35 31.05
N THR A 174 -14.59 -28.30 31.35
CA THR A 174 -16.03 -28.23 31.00
C THR A 174 -16.91 -27.70 32.15
N THR A 175 -16.31 -27.40 33.30
CA THR A 175 -17.00 -26.92 34.51
C THR A 175 -16.87 -25.41 34.64
N ALA A 176 -18.00 -24.72 34.88
CA ALA A 176 -18.02 -23.29 35.13
C ALA A 176 -17.22 -22.94 36.40
N PRO A 177 -16.50 -21.79 36.42
CA PRO A 177 -15.71 -21.38 37.58
C PRO A 177 -16.58 -21.11 38.81
N ASP A 178 -16.11 -21.53 39.98
CA ASP A 178 -16.67 -21.11 41.26
C ASP A 178 -16.26 -19.65 41.53
N GLN A 179 -17.21 -18.74 41.33
CA GLN A 179 -16.97 -17.30 41.43
C GLN A 179 -16.45 -16.88 42.82
N ALA A 180 -16.92 -17.51 43.89
CA ALA A 180 -16.48 -17.18 45.25
C ALA A 180 -15.00 -17.54 45.45
N ARG A 181 -14.61 -18.73 45.00
CA ARG A 181 -13.21 -19.18 45.04
C ARG A 181 -12.29 -18.31 44.18
N LEU A 182 -12.78 -17.84 43.03
CA LEU A 182 -12.03 -16.94 42.15
C LEU A 182 -11.81 -15.58 42.81
N ASP A 183 -12.84 -15.01 43.44
CA ASP A 183 -12.76 -13.73 44.13
C ASP A 183 -11.87 -13.80 45.38
N ASP A 184 -11.94 -14.89 46.16
CA ASP A 184 -11.05 -15.15 47.29
C ASP A 184 -9.58 -15.23 46.83
N PHE A 185 -9.31 -15.96 45.74
CA PHE A 185 -7.97 -16.05 45.18
C PHE A 185 -7.46 -14.69 44.69
N LYS A 186 -8.31 -13.90 44.01
CA LYS A 186 -7.95 -12.53 43.58
C LYS A 186 -7.57 -11.65 44.77
N GLY A 187 -8.32 -11.73 45.86
CA GLY A 187 -8.03 -11.02 47.11
C GLY A 187 -6.68 -11.42 47.71
N ALA A 188 -6.43 -12.73 47.87
CA ALA A 188 -5.16 -13.24 48.38
C ALA A 188 -3.97 -12.96 47.44
N SER A 189 -4.20 -12.96 46.13
CA SER A 189 -3.19 -12.63 45.11
C SER A 189 -2.77 -11.18 45.21
N ALA A 190 -3.73 -10.24 45.32
CA ALA A 190 -3.46 -8.83 45.51
C ALA A 190 -2.65 -8.56 46.79
N GLN A 191 -3.00 -9.19 47.91
CA GLN A 191 -2.24 -9.08 49.16
C GLN A 191 -0.81 -9.64 49.02
N ALA A 192 -0.66 -10.78 48.34
CA ALA A 192 0.65 -11.37 48.12
C ALA A 192 1.53 -10.45 47.25
N LEU A 193 0.94 -9.85 46.20
CA LEU A 193 1.61 -8.90 45.30
C LEU A 193 2.16 -7.68 46.05
N ASP A 194 1.37 -7.10 46.96
CA ASP A 194 1.79 -5.94 47.76
C ASP A 194 2.92 -6.28 48.76
N SER A 195 3.07 -7.57 49.12
CA SER A 195 4.06 -8.04 50.10
C SER A 195 5.43 -8.45 49.53
N ILE A 196 5.58 -8.44 48.20
CA ILE A 196 6.80 -8.93 47.51
C ILE A 196 7.35 -7.81 46.61
N ASP A 197 8.67 -7.58 46.68
CA ASP A 197 9.33 -6.67 45.74
C ASP A 197 9.65 -7.37 44.41
N PHE A 198 8.74 -7.26 43.45
CA PHE A 198 8.93 -7.82 42.10
C PHE A 198 9.98 -7.08 41.27
N ASN A 199 10.50 -5.92 41.71
CA ASN A 199 11.52 -5.16 40.98
C ASN A 199 12.96 -5.63 41.26
N ALA A 200 13.17 -6.52 42.23
CA ALA A 200 14.50 -6.98 42.65
C ALA A 200 15.27 -7.72 41.54
N ALA A 201 14.57 -8.44 40.65
CA ALA A 201 15.15 -9.16 39.52
C ALA A 201 15.07 -8.32 38.22
N ASN A 202 16.22 -7.94 37.66
CA ASN A 202 16.34 -7.07 36.49
C ASN A 202 16.26 -7.81 35.14
N THR A 203 15.55 -8.95 35.05
CA THR A 203 15.46 -9.81 33.86
C THR A 203 15.06 -9.05 32.59
N ARG A 204 14.25 -7.99 32.73
CA ARG A 204 13.89 -7.07 31.65
C ARG A 204 15.07 -6.51 30.85
N ARG A 205 16.26 -6.35 31.47
CA ARG A 205 17.46 -5.82 30.81
C ARG A 205 18.13 -6.82 29.87
N HIS A 206 17.80 -8.11 30.02
CA HIS A 206 18.37 -9.20 29.23
C HIS A 206 17.47 -9.61 28.07
N LEU A 207 16.22 -9.11 28.03
CA LEU A 207 15.31 -9.32 26.92
C LEU A 207 15.64 -8.35 25.78
N SER A 208 15.81 -8.92 24.60
CA SER A 208 15.87 -8.19 23.34
C SER A 208 14.57 -8.38 22.57
N ILE A 209 14.25 -7.43 21.69
CA ILE A 209 13.16 -7.60 20.72
C ILE A 209 13.34 -8.86 19.86
N HIS A 210 14.60 -9.26 19.58
CA HIS A 210 14.92 -10.48 18.84
C HIS A 210 14.35 -11.75 19.51
N ASP A 211 14.24 -11.75 20.84
CA ASP A 211 13.76 -12.90 21.60
C ASP A 211 12.26 -13.15 21.36
N ALA A 212 11.50 -12.12 20.95
CA ALA A 212 10.09 -12.27 20.57
C ALA A 212 9.93 -13.07 19.26
N PHE A 213 10.99 -13.20 18.47
CA PHE A 213 10.99 -13.84 17.16
C PHE A 213 11.82 -15.13 17.13
N ALA A 214 12.40 -15.58 18.24
CA ALA A 214 13.34 -16.71 18.29
C ALA A 214 12.78 -18.05 17.78
N GLY A 215 11.44 -18.21 17.76
CA GLY A 215 10.76 -19.40 17.21
C GLY A 215 10.36 -19.30 15.74
N TYR A 216 10.74 -18.22 15.05
CA TYR A 216 10.35 -17.96 13.66
C TYR A 216 11.58 -17.76 12.76
N THR A 217 11.44 -18.14 11.50
CA THR A 217 12.43 -17.80 10.47
C THR A 217 12.06 -16.44 9.87
N LEU A 218 12.79 -15.40 10.26
CA LEU A 218 12.63 -14.06 9.69
C LEU A 218 13.29 -13.98 8.32
N THR A 219 12.73 -13.16 7.44
CA THR A 219 13.46 -12.76 6.23
C THR A 219 14.60 -11.79 6.55
N ASN A 220 15.55 -11.61 5.62
CA ASN A 220 16.66 -10.67 5.82
C ASN A 220 16.16 -9.24 6.12
N GLY A 221 15.13 -8.79 5.40
CA GLY A 221 14.51 -7.49 5.63
C GLY A 221 13.83 -7.38 7.00
N GLN A 222 13.15 -8.43 7.45
CA GLN A 222 12.53 -8.47 8.78
C GLN A 222 13.57 -8.50 9.91
N ALA A 223 14.67 -9.24 9.75
CA ALA A 223 15.74 -9.30 10.75
C ALA A 223 16.44 -7.94 10.93
N GLU A 224 16.74 -7.25 9.82
CA GLU A 224 17.33 -5.90 9.87
C GLU A 224 16.34 -4.87 10.44
N LEU A 225 15.04 -4.97 10.09
CA LEU A 225 14.00 -4.14 10.69
C LEU A 225 13.96 -4.29 12.22
N VAL A 226 13.97 -5.52 12.73
CA VAL A 226 13.92 -5.78 14.18
C VAL A 226 15.11 -5.11 14.89
N LYS A 227 16.30 -5.19 14.31
CA LYS A 227 17.51 -4.52 14.80
C LYS A 227 17.37 -2.99 14.79
N GLN A 228 16.82 -2.41 13.71
CA GLN A 228 16.61 -0.96 13.64
C GLN A 228 15.55 -0.46 14.63
N ILE A 229 14.49 -1.24 14.87
CA ILE A 229 13.51 -0.90 15.89
C ILE A 229 14.15 -0.94 17.28
N GLU A 230 15.01 -1.93 17.58
CA GLU A 230 15.73 -1.97 18.86
C GLU A 230 16.58 -0.71 19.08
N GLN A 231 17.33 -0.29 18.05
CA GLN A 231 18.13 0.93 18.08
C GLN A 231 17.26 2.17 18.26
N PHE A 232 16.12 2.25 17.56
CA PHE A 232 15.15 3.33 17.69
C PHE A 232 14.56 3.43 19.11
N LEU A 233 14.16 2.30 19.69
CA LEU A 233 13.57 2.26 21.04
C LEU A 233 14.57 2.70 22.12
N GLY A 234 15.87 2.49 21.89
CA GLY A 234 16.96 2.96 22.75
C GLY A 234 17.45 4.39 22.43
N SER A 235 17.07 4.97 21.29
CA SER A 235 17.48 6.31 20.89
C SER A 235 16.86 7.38 21.78
N LYS A 236 17.62 8.43 22.11
CA LYS A 236 17.09 9.61 22.81
C LYS A 236 16.63 10.73 21.87
N THR A 237 17.06 10.70 20.60
CA THR A 237 16.80 11.79 19.64
C THR A 237 15.65 11.49 18.69
N GLU A 238 15.47 10.23 18.33
CA GLU A 238 14.42 9.81 17.39
C GLU A 238 13.15 9.46 18.16
N SER A 239 12.06 10.17 17.90
CA SER A 239 10.79 9.95 18.59
C SER A 239 9.77 9.19 17.73
N VAL A 240 9.96 9.19 16.40
CA VAL A 240 9.07 8.53 15.45
C VAL A 240 9.83 7.48 14.61
N PHE A 241 9.19 6.33 14.39
CA PHE A 241 9.64 5.30 13.46
C PHE A 241 8.58 5.03 12.39
N LEU A 242 8.98 4.97 11.13
CA LEU A 242 8.12 4.72 9.98
C LEU A 242 8.39 3.31 9.45
N LEU A 243 7.51 2.36 9.77
CA LEU A 243 7.52 1.04 9.19
C LEU A 243 6.64 1.00 7.94
N LYS A 244 7.29 1.15 6.78
CA LYS A 244 6.65 1.00 5.48
C LYS A 244 6.76 -0.45 5.02
N GLY A 245 5.84 -0.87 4.16
CA GLY A 245 6.07 -2.10 3.42
C GLY A 245 4.88 -2.55 2.61
N TYR A 246 5.14 -3.48 1.70
CA TYR A 246 4.18 -3.89 0.70
C TYR A 246 3.07 -4.73 1.37
N ALA A 247 1.93 -4.88 0.70
CA ALA A 247 0.92 -5.83 1.15
C ALA A 247 1.52 -7.25 1.29
N GLY A 248 1.32 -7.89 2.45
CA GLY A 248 1.79 -9.26 2.70
C GLY A 248 3.27 -9.41 3.11
N THR A 249 3.99 -8.34 3.45
CA THR A 249 5.41 -8.41 3.89
C THR A 249 5.62 -8.75 5.36
N GLY A 250 4.53 -8.99 6.09
CA GLY A 250 4.57 -9.37 7.51
C GLY A 250 4.59 -8.21 8.50
N LYS A 251 4.19 -7.00 8.11
CA LYS A 251 4.07 -5.84 9.04
C LYS A 251 3.31 -6.19 10.32
N THR A 252 2.12 -6.78 10.19
CA THR A 252 1.30 -7.22 11.33
C THR A 252 1.99 -8.29 12.20
N PHE A 253 2.81 -9.15 11.59
CA PHE A 253 3.60 -10.14 12.32
C PHE A 253 4.70 -9.46 13.16
N ILE A 254 5.38 -8.44 12.61
CA ILE A 254 6.31 -7.60 13.37
C ILE A 254 5.59 -6.86 14.50
N THR A 255 4.42 -6.29 14.25
CA THR A 255 3.59 -5.64 15.29
C THR A 255 3.24 -6.60 16.42
N LYS A 256 2.86 -7.85 16.09
CA LYS A 256 2.60 -8.88 17.10
C LYS A 256 3.85 -9.10 17.98
N GLY A 257 5.01 -9.35 17.39
CA GLY A 257 6.25 -9.53 18.15
C GLY A 257 6.64 -8.31 19.01
N LEU A 258 6.39 -7.08 18.51
CA LEU A 258 6.58 -5.86 19.30
C LEU A 258 5.69 -5.83 20.55
N THR A 259 4.41 -6.14 20.41
CA THR A 259 3.49 -6.17 21.56
C THR A 259 3.87 -7.27 22.57
N GLU A 260 4.42 -8.40 22.10
CA GLU A 260 4.94 -9.45 22.98
C GLU A 260 6.17 -8.99 23.75
N TYR A 261 7.11 -8.35 23.05
CA TYR A 261 8.30 -7.77 23.66
C TYR A 261 7.94 -6.73 24.72
N PHE A 262 7.05 -5.78 24.41
CA PHE A 262 6.64 -4.73 25.35
C PHE A 262 5.97 -5.30 26.61
N ARG A 263 5.12 -6.32 26.48
CA ARG A 263 4.54 -7.04 27.63
C ARG A 263 5.63 -7.68 28.50
N ALA A 264 6.61 -8.34 27.89
CA ALA A 264 7.66 -9.03 28.64
C ALA A 264 8.60 -8.07 29.37
N ILE A 265 8.93 -6.91 28.79
CA ILE A 265 9.74 -5.90 29.47
C ILE A 265 8.92 -4.97 30.37
N GLY A 266 7.59 -5.10 30.36
CA GLY A 266 6.65 -4.32 31.16
C GLY A 266 6.52 -2.86 30.72
N ARG A 267 6.76 -2.56 29.44
CA ARG A 267 6.66 -1.21 28.87
C ARG A 267 5.26 -0.97 28.32
N ASN A 268 4.64 0.14 28.69
CA ASN A 268 3.31 0.51 28.21
C ASN A 268 3.31 0.74 26.70
N TYR A 269 2.25 0.29 26.04
CA TYR A 269 2.03 0.56 24.61
C TYR A 269 0.54 0.76 24.31
N VAL A 270 0.27 1.51 23.25
CA VAL A 270 -1.08 1.75 22.73
C VAL A 270 -1.13 1.32 21.28
N LEU A 271 -2.08 0.45 20.93
CA LEU A 271 -2.40 0.14 19.55
C LEU A 271 -3.55 1.03 19.07
N ALA A 272 -3.30 1.76 17.99
CA ALA A 272 -4.30 2.60 17.35
C ALA A 272 -4.36 2.35 15.84
N ALA A 273 -5.50 2.66 15.24
CA ALA A 273 -5.68 2.69 13.79
C ALA A 273 -6.64 3.83 13.41
N PRO A 274 -6.63 4.34 12.17
CA PRO A 274 -7.51 5.44 11.77
C PRO A 274 -8.99 5.02 11.67
N THR A 275 -9.28 3.73 11.37
CA THR A 275 -10.65 3.21 11.22
C THR A 275 -10.97 2.13 12.25
N GLY A 276 -12.25 1.99 12.61
CA GLY A 276 -12.69 0.97 13.58
C GLY A 276 -12.47 -0.46 13.08
N LYS A 277 -12.58 -0.67 11.77
CA LYS A 277 -12.29 -1.96 11.15
C LYS A 277 -10.81 -2.33 11.26
N ALA A 278 -9.91 -1.40 10.92
CA ALA A 278 -8.48 -1.62 11.06
C ALA A 278 -8.09 -1.88 12.52
N SER A 279 -8.70 -1.16 13.48
CA SER A 279 -8.44 -1.40 14.91
C SER A 279 -8.91 -2.80 15.35
N LYS A 280 -10.06 -3.29 14.88
CA LYS A 280 -10.51 -4.67 15.14
C LYS A 280 -9.57 -5.72 14.54
N VAL A 281 -9.09 -5.50 13.32
CA VAL A 281 -8.17 -6.42 12.63
C VAL A 281 -6.85 -6.52 13.38
N ILE A 282 -6.21 -5.38 13.71
CA ILE A 282 -4.93 -5.42 14.44
C ILE A 282 -5.12 -5.97 15.86
N ALA A 283 -6.24 -5.69 16.52
CA ALA A 283 -6.56 -6.27 17.83
C ALA A 283 -6.65 -7.80 17.77
N SER A 284 -7.37 -8.34 16.79
CA SER A 284 -7.48 -9.78 16.56
C SER A 284 -6.12 -10.42 16.21
N LYS A 285 -5.30 -9.76 15.38
CA LYS A 285 -4.00 -10.32 14.95
C LYS A 285 -2.93 -10.29 16.05
N THR A 286 -2.94 -9.26 16.89
CA THR A 286 -1.98 -9.10 18.01
C THR A 286 -2.46 -9.75 19.31
N GLN A 287 -3.77 -10.00 19.41
CA GLN A 287 -4.45 -10.36 20.65
C GLN A 287 -4.18 -9.31 21.74
N SER A 288 -4.26 -8.03 21.35
CA SER A 288 -4.08 -6.86 22.21
C SER A 288 -5.23 -5.88 21.95
N PRO A 289 -5.74 -5.17 22.97
CA PRO A 289 -6.73 -4.13 22.75
C PRO A 289 -6.19 -3.06 21.79
N ALA A 290 -6.97 -2.71 20.77
CA ALA A 290 -6.67 -1.64 19.85
C ALA A 290 -7.91 -0.78 19.58
N TYR A 291 -7.70 0.52 19.44
CA TYR A 291 -8.78 1.49 19.30
C TYR A 291 -8.57 2.40 18.09
N THR A 292 -9.60 3.15 17.71
CA THR A 292 -9.43 4.19 16.70
C THR A 292 -8.62 5.34 17.27
N LEU A 293 -7.85 6.05 16.43
CA LEU A 293 -7.14 7.27 16.86
C LEU A 293 -8.08 8.24 17.55
N HIS A 294 -9.30 8.42 17.01
CA HIS A 294 -10.33 9.27 17.61
C HIS A 294 -10.71 8.86 19.04
N LYS A 295 -10.85 7.55 19.30
CA LYS A 295 -11.16 7.03 20.65
C LYS A 295 -9.96 7.17 21.59
N THR A 296 -8.74 7.11 21.06
CA THR A 296 -7.50 7.20 21.84
C THR A 296 -7.21 8.63 22.30
N ILE A 297 -7.44 9.64 21.45
CA ILE A 297 -6.93 11.01 21.71
C ILE A 297 -7.99 12.04 22.08
N TYR A 298 -9.29 11.76 21.91
CA TYR A 298 -10.36 12.71 22.23
C TYR A 298 -11.20 12.25 23.42
N SER A 299 -11.60 13.19 24.27
CA SER A 299 -12.55 12.97 25.35
C SER A 299 -13.99 13.09 24.85
N PHE A 300 -14.82 12.11 25.20
CA PHE A 300 -16.25 12.08 24.90
C PHE A 300 -17.13 12.36 26.13
N ASP A 301 -16.50 12.63 27.28
CA ASP A 301 -17.21 12.89 28.55
C ASP A 301 -17.74 14.34 28.57
N ASP A 302 -16.92 15.28 28.08
CA ASP A 302 -17.21 16.72 28.07
C ASP A 302 -17.53 17.25 26.67
N ILE A 303 -18.45 16.57 25.98
CA ILE A 303 -18.94 17.07 24.69
C ILE A 303 -19.71 18.37 24.93
N ALA A 304 -19.20 19.47 24.36
CA ALA A 304 -19.82 20.79 24.39
C ALA A 304 -20.66 21.03 23.13
N GLU A 305 -21.86 21.59 23.30
CA GLU A 305 -22.66 22.11 22.17
C GLU A 305 -22.11 23.49 21.79
N TYR A 306 -21.70 23.63 20.53
CA TYR A 306 -21.28 24.89 19.93
C TYR A 306 -22.23 25.24 18.79
N ARG A 307 -22.54 26.54 18.65
CA ARG A 307 -23.25 27.12 17.52
C ARG A 307 -22.28 28.03 16.79
N ASP A 308 -22.22 27.90 15.47
CA ASP A 308 -21.38 28.78 14.64
C ASP A 308 -21.96 30.20 14.65
N ASP A 309 -21.13 31.21 14.88
CA ASP A 309 -21.59 32.61 14.95
C ASP A 309 -22.18 33.09 13.61
N ASP A 310 -21.82 32.46 12.48
CA ASP A 310 -22.34 32.74 11.13
C ASP A 310 -23.67 32.03 10.78
N THR A 311 -24.26 31.30 11.73
CA THR A 311 -25.47 30.46 11.50
C THR A 311 -26.75 31.01 12.12
N ASP A 312 -26.82 32.32 12.32
CA ASP A 312 -27.99 33.01 12.86
C ASP A 312 -29.26 32.70 12.03
N GLY A 313 -30.22 31.99 12.65
CA GLY A 313 -31.49 31.58 12.05
C GLY A 313 -31.54 30.17 11.43
N THR A 314 -30.46 29.38 11.48
CA THR A 314 -30.47 27.96 11.06
C THR A 314 -30.42 27.01 12.26
N GLU A 315 -31.10 25.86 12.18
CA GLU A 315 -31.02 24.79 13.19
C GLU A 315 -29.72 23.98 13.01
N THR A 316 -28.57 24.61 13.23
CA THR A 316 -27.26 23.95 13.25
C THR A 316 -26.74 23.85 14.68
N PHE A 317 -26.42 22.63 15.10
CA PHE A 317 -25.78 22.34 16.38
C PHE A 317 -24.54 21.50 16.06
N LYS A 318 -23.42 21.80 16.72
CA LYS A 318 -22.18 21.03 16.58
C LYS A 318 -21.72 20.59 17.95
N PHE A 319 -21.23 19.37 18.04
CA PHE A 319 -20.59 18.83 19.22
C PHE A 319 -19.08 18.96 19.09
N TYR A 320 -18.44 19.49 20.12
CA TYR A 320 -17.00 19.61 20.18
C TYR A 320 -16.42 18.56 21.13
N ALA A 321 -15.58 17.68 20.57
CA ALA A 321 -14.82 16.68 21.33
C ALA A 321 -13.40 17.20 21.54
N GLN A 322 -13.06 17.50 22.79
CA GLN A 322 -11.75 18.05 23.15
C GLN A 322 -10.67 16.98 23.13
N LEU A 323 -9.42 17.41 22.97
CA LEU A 323 -8.27 16.52 23.15
C LEU A 323 -8.25 15.99 24.59
N ALA A 324 -8.09 14.69 24.74
CA ALA A 324 -7.99 14.04 26.04
C ALA A 324 -6.67 14.40 26.74
N VAL A 325 -6.67 14.32 28.07
CA VAL A 325 -5.44 14.46 28.86
C VAL A 325 -4.69 13.14 28.80
N ASN A 326 -3.44 13.18 28.34
CA ASN A 326 -2.60 11.99 28.27
C ASN A 326 -2.02 11.64 29.65
N SER A 327 -2.68 10.71 30.35
CA SER A 327 -2.26 10.20 31.66
C SER A 327 -1.39 8.94 31.60
N LEU A 328 -0.96 8.52 30.41
CA LEU A 328 -0.14 7.32 30.22
C LEU A 328 1.32 7.58 30.62
N SER A 329 2.07 6.49 30.89
CA SER A 329 3.45 6.61 31.38
C SER A 329 4.36 7.35 30.40
N ALA A 330 5.38 8.01 30.95
CA ALA A 330 6.34 8.81 30.20
C ALA A 330 7.19 7.98 29.21
N ASP A 331 7.18 6.65 29.27
CA ASP A 331 7.90 5.76 28.36
C ASP A 331 6.99 5.01 27.36
N THR A 332 5.70 5.35 27.30
CA THR A 332 4.70 4.67 26.47
C THR A 332 5.05 4.69 24.97
N VAL A 333 4.84 3.56 24.28
CA VAL A 333 5.00 3.44 22.82
C VAL A 333 3.63 3.43 22.13
N TYR A 334 3.40 4.36 21.21
CA TYR A 334 2.19 4.42 20.40
C TYR A 334 2.44 3.75 19.05
N ILE A 335 1.66 2.73 18.71
CA ILE A 335 1.77 2.02 17.44
C ILE A 335 0.50 2.30 16.65
N VAL A 336 0.65 2.96 15.51
CA VAL A 336 -0.45 3.36 14.64
C VAL A 336 -0.40 2.53 13.37
N ASP A 337 -1.31 1.57 13.23
CA ASP A 337 -1.43 0.74 12.03
C ASP A 337 -2.29 1.42 10.96
N GLU A 338 -2.12 1.03 9.69
CA GLU A 338 -2.75 1.64 8.52
C GLU A 338 -2.56 3.18 8.47
N ALA A 339 -1.35 3.64 8.82
CA ALA A 339 -0.99 5.05 8.90
C ALA A 339 -1.11 5.80 7.55
N SER A 340 -1.22 5.09 6.43
CA SER A 340 -1.50 5.67 5.12
C SER A 340 -2.83 6.42 5.05
N MET A 341 -3.79 6.12 5.95
CA MET A 341 -5.07 6.83 6.02
C MET A 341 -5.08 7.99 7.04
N VAL A 342 -4.00 8.25 7.76
CA VAL A 342 -3.94 9.32 8.77
C VAL A 342 -3.75 10.67 8.07
N ALA A 343 -4.79 11.49 8.09
CA ALA A 343 -4.82 12.78 7.42
C ALA A 343 -4.25 13.91 8.28
N ASP A 344 -3.68 14.92 7.62
CA ASP A 344 -3.31 16.20 8.22
C ASP A 344 -3.91 17.37 7.42
N ILE A 345 -5.21 17.25 7.15
CA ILE A 345 -6.03 18.29 6.55
C ILE A 345 -7.22 18.55 7.47
N TYR A 346 -7.78 19.76 7.39
CA TYR A 346 -8.95 20.12 8.18
C TYR A 346 -10.13 19.22 7.80
N GLN A 347 -10.60 18.43 8.76
CA GLN A 347 -11.78 17.61 8.66
C GLN A 347 -12.76 17.99 9.77
N GLU A 348 -13.96 18.36 9.35
CA GLU A 348 -15.05 18.65 10.25
C GLU A 348 -16.25 17.82 9.81
N ALA A 349 -16.71 16.93 10.68
CA ALA A 349 -17.98 16.26 10.46
C ALA A 349 -19.10 17.23 10.81
N GLU A 350 -20.23 17.07 10.14
CA GLU A 350 -21.33 18.04 10.21
C GLU A 350 -21.82 18.35 11.64
N PHE A 351 -21.77 17.35 12.54
CA PHE A 351 -22.17 17.49 13.95
C PHE A 351 -21.03 17.30 14.92
N PHE A 352 -19.82 16.96 14.48
CA PHE A 352 -18.70 16.70 15.37
C PHE A 352 -17.44 17.36 14.83
N ARG A 353 -16.89 18.26 15.64
CA ARG A 353 -15.52 18.70 15.48
C ARG A 353 -14.67 18.05 16.55
N PHE A 354 -13.65 17.33 16.11
CA PHE A 354 -12.65 16.72 16.97
C PHE A 354 -11.43 17.62 17.07
N GLY A 355 -11.07 18.03 18.28
CA GLY A 355 -9.91 18.89 18.57
C GLY A 355 -9.73 20.04 17.58
N THR A 356 -8.53 20.17 17.02
CA THR A 356 -8.27 21.26 16.06
C THR A 356 -8.93 21.04 14.70
N GLY A 357 -9.36 19.82 14.38
CA GLY A 357 -9.82 19.38 13.06
C GLY A 357 -8.72 18.71 12.23
N TYR A 358 -7.49 18.61 12.76
CA TYR A 358 -6.34 17.98 12.10
C TYR A 358 -5.90 16.75 12.90
N LEU A 359 -6.25 15.55 12.42
CA LEU A 359 -6.09 14.31 13.18
C LEU A 359 -4.61 14.01 13.52
N LEU A 360 -3.69 14.16 12.57
CA LEU A 360 -2.26 13.92 12.80
C LEU A 360 -1.67 14.92 13.78
N ALA A 361 -1.94 16.22 13.58
CA ALA A 361 -1.49 17.29 14.49
C ALA A 361 -2.00 17.05 15.92
N ASP A 362 -3.29 16.75 16.07
CA ASP A 362 -3.90 16.46 17.37
C ASP A 362 -3.30 15.21 18.02
N PHE A 363 -3.02 14.15 17.24
CA PHE A 363 -2.38 12.94 17.74
C PHE A 363 -0.96 13.22 18.26
N LEU A 364 -0.12 13.92 17.49
CA LEU A 364 1.24 14.24 17.91
C LEU A 364 1.26 15.17 19.14
N LYS A 365 0.32 16.13 19.19
CA LYS A 365 0.10 16.99 20.37
C LYS A 365 -0.35 16.19 21.60
N PHE A 366 -1.23 15.20 21.43
CA PHE A 366 -1.67 14.33 22.52
C PHE A 366 -0.53 13.47 23.06
N VAL A 367 0.27 12.87 22.18
CA VAL A 367 1.46 12.11 22.57
C VAL A 367 2.45 13.03 23.31
N ASN A 368 2.54 14.28 22.84
CA ASN A 368 3.33 15.37 23.39
C ASN A 368 4.83 15.11 23.28
N LEU A 369 5.36 14.93 22.06
CA LEU A 369 6.74 14.48 21.81
C LEU A 369 7.83 15.55 22.05
N ASP A 370 7.45 16.81 22.26
CA ASP A 370 8.38 17.95 22.28
C ASP A 370 9.01 18.22 23.65
N HIS A 371 8.62 17.49 24.70
CA HIS A 371 9.10 17.72 26.06
C HIS A 371 10.23 16.75 26.45
N ASN A 372 11.28 17.28 27.08
CA ASN A 372 12.45 16.49 27.47
C ASN A 372 12.24 15.59 28.70
N ASP A 373 11.03 15.55 29.28
CA ASP A 373 10.69 14.81 30.50
C ASP A 373 10.12 13.40 30.23
N HIS A 374 10.12 12.95 28.97
CA HIS A 374 9.59 11.65 28.60
C HIS A 374 10.47 10.90 27.58
N SER A 375 10.24 9.60 27.46
CA SER A 375 10.85 8.69 26.46
C SER A 375 9.79 8.02 25.56
N LYS A 376 8.59 8.63 25.47
CA LYS A 376 7.51 8.21 24.57
C LYS A 376 8.01 8.08 23.13
N LYS A 377 7.48 7.08 22.42
CA LYS A 377 7.81 6.79 21.03
C LYS A 377 6.55 6.60 20.21
N VAL A 378 6.62 6.90 18.92
CA VAL A 378 5.56 6.61 17.94
C VAL A 378 6.12 5.69 16.87
N ILE A 379 5.37 4.66 16.50
CA ILE A 379 5.65 3.77 15.38
C ILE A 379 4.45 3.86 14.43
N PHE A 380 4.64 4.52 13.28
CA PHE A 380 3.66 4.52 12.19
C PHE A 380 3.91 3.32 11.28
N ILE A 381 2.88 2.53 11.04
CA ILE A 381 2.94 1.32 10.22
C ILE A 381 1.97 1.49 9.06
N GLY A 382 2.43 1.25 7.83
CA GLY A 382 1.54 1.33 6.67
C GLY A 382 2.21 1.02 5.34
N ASP A 383 1.49 1.36 4.28
CA ASP A 383 1.88 1.12 2.90
C ASP A 383 1.60 2.40 2.09
N ASP A 384 2.66 3.07 1.65
CA ASP A 384 2.59 4.35 0.93
C ASP A 384 2.25 4.21 -0.57
N ALA A 385 2.20 2.97 -1.07
CA ALA A 385 1.64 2.67 -2.39
C ALA A 385 0.10 2.52 -2.34
N GLN A 386 -0.50 2.37 -1.16
CA GLN A 386 -1.96 2.40 -1.03
C GLN A 386 -2.52 3.82 -1.16
N LEU A 387 -3.84 3.92 -1.25
CA LEU A 387 -4.54 5.20 -1.29
C LEU A 387 -4.16 6.07 -0.08
N PRO A 388 -3.75 7.33 -0.30
CA PRO A 388 -3.50 8.30 0.76
C PRO A 388 -4.83 8.72 1.42
N PRO A 389 -4.78 9.53 2.49
CA PRO A 389 -6.00 10.03 3.11
C PRO A 389 -6.84 10.83 2.10
N VAL A 390 -8.16 10.71 2.19
CA VAL A 390 -9.08 11.41 1.27
C VAL A 390 -8.82 12.92 1.32
N GLY A 391 -8.61 13.53 0.15
CA GLY A 391 -8.26 14.95 0.02
C GLY A 391 -6.75 15.24 -0.01
N MET A 392 -5.91 14.21 0.11
CA MET A 392 -4.45 14.31 0.00
C MET A 392 -3.93 13.43 -1.14
N ASN A 393 -2.74 13.73 -1.67
CA ASN A 393 -2.06 12.96 -2.72
C ASN A 393 -0.83 12.18 -2.21
N PHE A 394 -0.56 12.25 -0.90
CA PHE A 394 0.47 11.48 -0.18
C PHE A 394 0.02 11.23 1.26
N SER A 395 0.72 10.34 1.97
CA SER A 395 0.43 9.98 3.36
C SER A 395 1.33 10.77 4.33
N PRO A 396 0.83 11.80 5.05
CA PRO A 396 1.67 12.66 5.88
C PRO A 396 2.30 11.93 7.07
N ALA A 397 1.61 10.95 7.64
CA ALA A 397 2.12 10.13 8.75
C ALA A 397 3.23 9.14 8.34
N LEU A 398 3.41 8.92 7.02
CA LEU A 398 4.45 8.05 6.46
C LEU A 398 5.52 8.84 5.69
N ASP A 399 5.60 10.15 5.90
CA ASP A 399 6.57 11.03 5.26
C ASP A 399 7.45 11.72 6.32
N ALA A 400 8.72 11.33 6.37
CA ALA A 400 9.67 11.82 7.37
C ALA A 400 9.96 13.32 7.23
N ASP A 401 10.06 13.81 5.99
CA ASP A 401 10.32 15.23 5.71
C ASP A 401 9.12 16.08 6.13
N TYR A 402 7.90 15.59 5.88
CA TYR A 402 6.67 16.25 6.30
C TYR A 402 6.57 16.34 7.82
N LEU A 403 6.77 15.22 8.53
CA LEU A 403 6.75 15.17 10.00
C LEU A 403 7.76 16.13 10.62
N PHE A 404 8.97 16.21 10.06
CA PHE A 404 9.99 17.13 10.56
C PHE A 404 9.66 18.60 10.31
N ARG A 405 9.20 18.96 9.09
CA ARG A 405 8.94 20.35 8.71
C ARG A 405 7.68 20.93 9.36
N HIS A 406 6.63 20.11 9.50
CA HIS A 406 5.31 20.58 9.95
C HIS A 406 5.05 20.31 11.44
N HIS A 407 5.66 19.26 11.99
CA HIS A 407 5.40 18.82 13.38
C HIS A 407 6.67 18.72 14.23
N HIS A 408 7.84 19.12 13.70
CA HIS A 408 9.15 19.03 14.37
C HIS A 408 9.51 17.63 14.90
N ALA A 409 8.84 16.60 14.40
CA ALA A 409 9.03 15.22 14.83
C ALA A 409 10.13 14.56 13.98
N ARG A 410 11.23 14.14 14.63
CA ARG A 410 12.30 13.39 13.98
C ARG A 410 11.89 11.95 13.78
N ALA A 411 11.93 11.52 12.52
CA ALA A 411 11.50 10.21 12.10
C ALA A 411 12.63 9.44 11.42
N THR A 412 12.79 8.19 11.82
CA THR A 412 13.57 7.18 11.08
C THR A 412 12.61 6.21 10.42
N GLY A 413 13.01 5.53 9.36
CA GLY A 413 12.10 4.63 8.65
C GLY A 413 12.80 3.45 8.00
N PHE A 414 12.03 2.39 7.82
CA PHE A 414 12.46 1.18 7.15
C PHE A 414 11.31 0.64 6.27
N GLU A 415 11.65 0.11 5.10
CA GLU A 415 10.69 -0.41 4.14
C GLU A 415 10.88 -1.90 3.91
N LEU A 416 9.84 -2.69 4.22
CA LEU A 416 9.78 -4.10 3.88
C LEU A 416 9.26 -4.29 2.45
N SER A 417 10.10 -4.81 1.57
CA SER A 417 9.77 -5.12 0.17
C SER A 417 9.52 -6.61 -0.10
N GLU A 418 10.06 -7.50 0.73
CA GLU A 418 9.95 -8.95 0.53
C GLU A 418 8.59 -9.48 0.99
N VAL A 419 7.80 -10.01 0.05
CA VAL A 419 6.45 -10.50 0.32
C VAL A 419 6.49 -11.96 0.76
N VAL A 420 5.95 -12.23 1.97
CA VAL A 420 5.98 -13.53 2.67
C VAL A 420 4.60 -14.21 2.73
N ARG A 421 3.66 -13.83 1.85
CA ARG A 421 2.41 -14.59 1.68
C ARG A 421 2.74 -16.03 1.27
N GLN A 422 1.89 -16.98 1.65
CA GLN A 422 2.04 -18.44 1.48
C GLN A 422 2.32 -18.91 0.02
N LYS A 423 2.27 -18.01 -0.97
CA LYS A 423 2.76 -18.21 -2.33
C LYS A 423 3.58 -16.98 -2.76
N SER A 424 4.90 -17.02 -2.61
CA SER A 424 5.81 -15.99 -3.15
C SER A 424 5.69 -15.84 -4.68
N ALA A 425 5.13 -16.85 -5.36
CA ALA A 425 4.81 -16.87 -6.80
C ALA A 425 3.35 -16.49 -7.12
N SER A 426 2.66 -15.72 -6.26
CA SER A 426 1.27 -15.35 -6.52
C SER A 426 1.13 -14.37 -7.68
N GLY A 427 0.21 -14.66 -8.60
CA GLY A 427 -0.15 -13.79 -9.72
C GLY A 427 -0.68 -12.42 -9.29
N ILE A 428 -1.30 -12.35 -8.10
CA ILE A 428 -1.79 -11.10 -7.51
C ILE A 428 -0.60 -10.16 -7.19
N ILE A 429 0.47 -10.72 -6.60
CA ILE A 429 1.67 -9.95 -6.26
C ILE A 429 2.43 -9.56 -7.53
N ALA A 430 2.56 -10.50 -8.48
CA ALA A 430 3.20 -10.26 -9.77
C ALA A 430 2.55 -9.07 -10.51
N ASN A 431 1.22 -8.95 -10.47
CA ASN A 431 0.48 -7.83 -11.04
C ASN A 431 0.53 -6.54 -10.19
N ALA A 432 0.74 -6.64 -8.88
CA ALA A 432 0.84 -5.47 -7.99
C ALA A 432 2.23 -4.79 -8.02
N LEU A 433 3.30 -5.53 -8.30
CA LEU A 433 4.67 -5.02 -8.31
C LEU A 433 4.92 -3.94 -9.38
N PRO A 434 4.49 -4.09 -10.66
CA PRO A 434 4.62 -3.04 -11.67
C PRO A 434 3.96 -1.73 -11.25
N LEU A 435 2.79 -1.79 -10.62
CA LEU A 435 2.09 -0.61 -10.12
C LEU A 435 2.93 0.16 -9.12
N ARG A 436 3.58 -0.56 -8.20
CA ARG A 436 4.44 0.05 -7.19
C ARG A 436 5.73 0.62 -7.78
N ARG A 437 6.40 -0.11 -8.68
CA ARG A 437 7.59 0.40 -9.39
C ARG A 437 7.28 1.69 -10.15
N SER A 438 6.10 1.79 -10.75
CA SER A 438 5.62 3.01 -11.41
C SER A 438 5.41 4.17 -10.42
N LEU A 439 4.93 3.91 -9.20
CA LEU A 439 4.80 4.93 -8.16
C LEU A 439 6.16 5.42 -7.66
N GLU A 440 7.13 4.52 -7.49
CA GLU A 440 8.50 4.83 -7.07
C GLU A 440 9.25 5.65 -8.14
N THR A 441 9.20 5.19 -9.39
CA THR A 441 9.87 5.85 -10.53
C THR A 441 9.12 7.07 -11.06
N LYS A 442 7.86 7.26 -10.65
CA LYS A 442 6.93 8.29 -11.16
C LYS A 442 6.65 8.19 -12.67
N VAL A 443 6.66 6.96 -13.19
CA VAL A 443 6.42 6.65 -14.62
C VAL A 443 5.15 5.80 -14.75
N PHE A 444 4.11 6.37 -15.39
CA PHE A 444 2.75 5.79 -15.44
C PHE A 444 2.27 5.41 -16.85
N ASN A 445 3.18 5.36 -17.81
CA ASN A 445 2.87 5.14 -19.23
C ASN A 445 3.03 3.67 -19.68
N ASN A 446 3.33 2.75 -18.77
CA ASN A 446 3.48 1.33 -19.05
C ASN A 446 2.86 0.49 -17.93
N LEU A 447 1.80 -0.24 -18.25
CA LEU A 447 1.10 -1.15 -17.35
C LEU A 447 0.27 -2.15 -18.15
N THR A 448 0.55 -3.43 -17.97
CA THR A 448 -0.24 -4.55 -18.48
C THR A 448 -0.48 -5.53 -17.34
N MET A 449 -1.61 -6.23 -17.41
CA MET A 449 -1.96 -7.27 -16.44
C MET A 449 -1.60 -8.64 -17.02
N ASP A 450 -0.94 -9.46 -16.22
CA ASP A 450 -0.53 -10.82 -16.53
C ASP A 450 -1.60 -11.81 -16.04
N PHE A 451 -2.13 -12.59 -16.99
CA PHE A 451 -3.20 -13.57 -16.78
C PHE A 451 -2.70 -15.02 -16.91
N ASP A 452 -1.38 -15.25 -17.00
CA ASP A 452 -0.81 -16.59 -17.07
C ASP A 452 -0.88 -17.34 -15.72
N TYR A 453 -1.39 -16.66 -14.67
CA TYR A 453 -1.61 -17.22 -13.36
C TYR A 453 -3.05 -17.72 -13.20
N PRO A 454 -3.27 -18.93 -12.68
CA PRO A 454 -4.61 -19.53 -12.55
C PRO A 454 -5.55 -18.79 -11.59
N GLU A 455 -4.98 -17.93 -10.75
CA GLU A 455 -5.67 -17.12 -9.74
C GLU A 455 -5.98 -15.69 -10.21
N VAL A 456 -5.62 -15.32 -11.44
CA VAL A 456 -5.91 -14.02 -12.04
C VAL A 456 -6.70 -14.23 -13.33
N GLU A 457 -7.97 -13.84 -13.34
CA GLU A 457 -8.86 -14.04 -14.48
C GLU A 457 -9.36 -12.69 -15.02
N ARG A 458 -9.39 -12.57 -16.35
CA ARG A 458 -10.12 -11.49 -17.03
C ARG A 458 -11.59 -11.86 -17.14
N VAL A 459 -12.47 -10.97 -16.69
CA VAL A 459 -13.92 -11.19 -16.73
C VAL A 459 -14.57 -10.09 -17.56
N GLU A 460 -15.38 -10.50 -18.53
CA GLU A 460 -16.19 -9.58 -19.32
C GLU A 460 -17.48 -9.21 -18.58
N HIS A 461 -18.07 -8.05 -18.89
CA HIS A 461 -19.22 -7.52 -18.14
C HIS A 461 -20.42 -8.47 -18.09
N GLN A 462 -20.67 -9.20 -19.18
CA GLN A 462 -21.75 -10.17 -19.28
C GLN A 462 -21.54 -11.40 -18.37
N ASP A 463 -20.28 -11.73 -18.08
CA ASP A 463 -19.88 -12.92 -17.34
C ASP A 463 -19.62 -12.62 -15.84
N LEU A 464 -19.66 -11.34 -15.44
CA LEU A 464 -19.46 -10.91 -14.05
C LEU A 464 -20.40 -11.61 -13.08
N LEU A 465 -21.71 -11.60 -13.37
CA LEU A 465 -22.70 -12.15 -12.44
C LEU A 465 -22.57 -13.68 -12.33
N PRO A 466 -22.51 -14.46 -13.43
CA PRO A 466 -22.21 -15.88 -13.36
C PRO A 466 -20.96 -16.22 -12.54
N ARG A 467 -19.84 -15.52 -12.79
CA ARG A 467 -18.58 -15.74 -12.06
C ARG A 467 -18.66 -15.34 -10.59
N TYR A 468 -19.33 -14.24 -10.28
CA TYR A 468 -19.56 -13.82 -8.89
C TYR A 468 -20.32 -14.90 -8.12
N LEU A 469 -21.38 -15.46 -8.71
CA LEU A 469 -22.19 -16.50 -8.10
C LEU A 469 -21.43 -17.82 -7.92
N GLU A 470 -20.62 -18.22 -8.92
CA GLU A 470 -19.73 -19.37 -8.81
C GLU A 470 -18.74 -19.19 -7.64
N SER A 471 -18.12 -18.02 -7.54
CA SER A 471 -17.13 -17.71 -6.51
C SER A 471 -17.68 -17.76 -5.08
N CYS A 472 -19.00 -17.54 -4.90
CA CYS A 472 -19.68 -17.62 -3.61
C CYS A 472 -20.50 -18.91 -3.41
N GLY A 473 -20.39 -19.88 -4.32
CA GLY A 473 -21.13 -21.15 -4.25
C GLY A 473 -22.65 -20.98 -4.35
N GLY A 474 -23.10 -19.96 -5.09
CA GLY A 474 -24.52 -19.64 -5.29
C GLY A 474 -25.23 -19.12 -4.04
N LYS A 475 -24.49 -18.70 -3.01
CA LYS A 475 -25.04 -18.24 -1.73
C LYS A 475 -24.44 -16.92 -1.31
N ILE A 476 -25.24 -16.08 -0.68
CA ILE A 476 -24.77 -14.84 -0.05
C ILE A 476 -23.81 -15.22 1.09
N ASN A 477 -22.54 -14.79 0.98
CA ASN A 477 -21.51 -15.06 1.98
C ASN A 477 -20.48 -13.92 2.07
N GLY A 478 -19.45 -14.13 2.89
CA GLY A 478 -18.36 -13.18 3.11
C GLY A 478 -17.14 -13.34 2.18
N GLU A 479 -17.17 -14.27 1.23
CA GLU A 479 -15.99 -14.70 0.46
C GLU A 479 -15.69 -13.78 -0.72
N SER A 480 -16.74 -13.21 -1.33
CA SER A 480 -16.65 -12.46 -2.58
C SER A 480 -17.09 -11.00 -2.44
N ILE A 481 -16.39 -10.12 -3.15
CA ILE A 481 -16.68 -8.68 -3.17
C ILE A 481 -16.41 -8.08 -4.56
N VAL A 482 -17.23 -7.10 -4.97
CA VAL A 482 -16.91 -6.23 -6.11
C VAL A 482 -16.34 -4.91 -5.59
N ILE A 483 -15.21 -4.49 -6.16
CA ILE A 483 -14.55 -3.21 -5.87
C ILE A 483 -14.64 -2.33 -7.11
N ALA A 484 -15.18 -1.12 -6.92
CA ALA A 484 -15.27 -0.11 -7.97
C ALA A 484 -14.73 1.25 -7.48
N HIS A 485 -14.58 2.19 -8.41
CA HIS A 485 -14.09 3.54 -8.10
C HIS A 485 -15.20 4.43 -7.53
N SER A 486 -16.33 4.53 -8.22
CA SER A 486 -17.41 5.46 -7.90
C SER A 486 -18.52 4.84 -7.05
N ASN A 487 -19.21 5.65 -6.23
CA ASN A 487 -20.39 5.18 -5.49
C ASN A 487 -21.56 4.80 -6.44
N SER A 488 -21.64 5.42 -7.61
CA SER A 488 -22.67 5.07 -8.61
C SER A 488 -22.49 3.64 -9.10
N ASP A 489 -21.28 3.28 -9.53
CA ASP A 489 -20.96 1.92 -9.96
C ASP A 489 -21.23 0.89 -8.86
N VAL A 490 -20.84 1.23 -7.63
CA VAL A 490 -21.12 0.39 -6.45
C VAL A 490 -22.61 0.17 -6.25
N GLY A 491 -23.43 1.22 -6.42
CA GLY A 491 -24.89 1.11 -6.35
C GLY A 491 -25.44 0.20 -7.44
N ASP A 492 -24.95 0.34 -8.67
CA ASP A 492 -25.40 -0.45 -9.82
C ASP A 492 -25.03 -1.93 -9.67
N TYR A 493 -23.80 -2.26 -9.25
CA TYR A 493 -23.40 -3.64 -8.95
C TYR A 493 -24.17 -4.24 -7.77
N ASN A 494 -24.37 -3.47 -6.70
CA ASN A 494 -25.19 -3.93 -5.57
C ASN A 494 -26.60 -4.28 -6.04
N ARG A 495 -27.22 -3.45 -6.88
CA ARG A 495 -28.55 -3.73 -7.45
C ARG A 495 -28.54 -4.98 -8.33
N ALA A 496 -27.59 -5.08 -9.26
CA ALA A 496 -27.52 -6.21 -10.19
C ALA A 496 -27.33 -7.56 -9.48
N ILE A 497 -26.43 -7.62 -8.50
CA ILE A 497 -26.17 -8.85 -7.72
C ILE A 497 -27.39 -9.17 -6.84
N ARG A 498 -27.98 -8.16 -6.21
CA ARG A 498 -29.13 -8.33 -5.33
C ARG A 498 -30.37 -8.81 -6.10
N GLU A 499 -30.63 -8.27 -7.28
CA GLU A 499 -31.73 -8.69 -8.16
C GLU A 499 -31.65 -10.19 -8.48
N HIS A 500 -30.45 -10.75 -8.59
CA HIS A 500 -30.27 -12.19 -8.77
C HIS A 500 -30.71 -13.00 -7.55
N PHE A 501 -30.31 -12.57 -6.34
CA PHE A 501 -30.65 -13.29 -5.10
C PHE A 501 -32.11 -13.07 -4.67
N PHE A 502 -32.71 -11.93 -5.03
CA PHE A 502 -34.06 -11.55 -4.65
C PHE A 502 -34.85 -10.98 -5.85
N PRO A 503 -35.20 -11.80 -6.85
CA PRO A 503 -35.83 -11.32 -8.08
C PRO A 503 -37.14 -10.56 -7.83
N GLY A 504 -37.28 -9.37 -8.40
CA GLY A 504 -38.46 -8.52 -8.30
C GLY A 504 -38.75 -7.94 -6.90
N ASN A 505 -37.85 -8.10 -5.94
CA ASN A 505 -38.00 -7.56 -4.59
C ASN A 505 -37.12 -6.32 -4.41
N GLU A 506 -37.71 -5.13 -4.51
CA GLU A 506 -36.97 -3.86 -4.38
C GLU A 506 -36.64 -3.50 -2.93
N GLU A 507 -37.48 -3.91 -1.98
CA GLU A 507 -37.28 -3.66 -0.55
C GLU A 507 -36.27 -4.62 0.08
N VAL A 508 -35.62 -4.20 1.17
CA VAL A 508 -34.71 -5.04 1.99
C VAL A 508 -35.37 -6.36 2.40
N MET A 509 -34.63 -7.46 2.27
CA MET A 509 -35.11 -8.82 2.49
C MET A 509 -34.30 -9.53 3.57
N PRO A 510 -34.88 -10.55 4.24
CA PRO A 510 -34.08 -11.52 4.99
C PRO A 510 -32.96 -12.09 4.12
N ASN A 511 -31.80 -12.29 4.74
CA ASN A 511 -30.52 -12.69 4.16
C ASN A 511 -29.77 -11.62 3.33
N ASP A 512 -30.26 -10.38 3.24
CA ASP A 512 -29.50 -9.32 2.57
C ASP A 512 -28.15 -9.05 3.22
N LYS A 513 -27.10 -8.95 2.41
CA LYS A 513 -25.77 -8.52 2.83
C LYS A 513 -25.71 -7.00 2.90
N VAL A 514 -25.40 -6.47 4.08
CA VAL A 514 -25.32 -5.03 4.35
C VAL A 514 -23.95 -4.64 4.89
N MET A 515 -23.64 -3.35 4.83
CA MET A 515 -22.44 -2.75 5.39
C MET A 515 -22.81 -1.49 6.16
N ALA A 516 -22.28 -1.35 7.38
CA ALA A 516 -22.43 -0.13 8.16
C ALA A 516 -21.57 1.00 7.57
N VAL A 517 -22.14 2.20 7.41
CA VAL A 517 -21.43 3.37 6.87
C VAL A 517 -21.12 4.44 7.92
N ALA A 518 -21.40 4.14 9.18
CA ALA A 518 -21.07 4.96 10.33
C ALA A 518 -20.77 4.08 11.55
N ASN A 519 -19.96 4.59 12.48
CA ASN A 519 -19.72 3.91 13.74
C ASN A 519 -20.98 3.95 14.63
N SER A 520 -21.28 2.87 15.35
CA SER A 520 -22.39 2.82 16.32
C SER A 520 -22.03 1.99 17.55
N ASN A 521 -22.47 2.48 18.72
CA ASN A 521 -22.37 1.80 20.01
C ASN A 521 -23.76 1.54 20.63
N ALA A 522 -24.85 1.83 19.92
CA ALA A 522 -26.20 1.88 20.50
C ALA A 522 -26.81 0.50 20.79
N TYR A 523 -26.21 -0.59 20.32
CA TYR A 523 -26.80 -1.93 20.34
C TYR A 523 -26.03 -2.93 21.20
N GLY A 524 -25.30 -2.44 22.22
CA GLY A 524 -24.53 -3.29 23.13
C GLY A 524 -23.33 -3.99 22.50
N MET A 525 -22.95 -3.58 21.29
CA MET A 525 -21.72 -3.94 20.60
C MET A 525 -21.23 -2.75 19.76
N PHE A 526 -19.92 -2.65 19.55
CA PHE A 526 -19.36 -1.62 18.67
C PHE A 526 -19.38 -2.08 17.21
N ILE A 527 -20.14 -1.37 16.38
CA ILE A 527 -20.21 -1.56 14.93
C ILE A 527 -19.37 -0.46 14.30
N SER A 528 -18.36 -0.85 13.53
CA SER A 528 -17.47 0.08 12.85
C SER A 528 -18.01 0.41 11.45
N ASN A 529 -17.72 1.62 10.97
CA ASN A 529 -17.86 1.96 9.56
C ASN A 529 -17.02 0.97 8.72
N GLY A 530 -17.66 0.32 7.75
CA GLY A 530 -17.08 -0.74 6.91
C GLY A 530 -17.28 -2.17 7.43
N ASP A 531 -17.95 -2.36 8.58
CA ASP A 531 -18.35 -3.69 9.06
C ASP A 531 -19.49 -4.24 8.20
N PHE A 532 -19.39 -5.52 7.86
CA PHE A 532 -20.42 -6.24 7.12
C PHE A 532 -21.37 -6.95 8.08
N GLY A 533 -22.65 -6.92 7.73
CA GLY A 533 -23.70 -7.63 8.44
C GLY A 533 -24.66 -8.33 7.48
N VAL A 534 -25.57 -9.10 8.07
CA VAL A 534 -26.63 -9.81 7.35
C VAL A 534 -27.97 -9.51 8.02
N ILE A 535 -28.97 -9.13 7.22
CA ILE A 535 -30.35 -9.01 7.69
C ILE A 535 -30.89 -10.41 7.95
N ARG A 536 -31.26 -10.72 9.20
CA ARG A 536 -31.88 -12.01 9.54
C ARG A 536 -33.39 -11.96 9.34
N GLN A 537 -34.01 -10.83 9.66
CA GLN A 537 -35.46 -10.66 9.59
C GLN A 537 -35.81 -9.19 9.41
N VAL A 538 -36.89 -8.92 8.68
CA VAL A 538 -37.51 -7.59 8.58
C VAL A 538 -38.77 -7.58 9.44
N LEU A 539 -38.91 -6.58 10.31
CA LEU A 539 -39.93 -6.50 11.34
C LEU A 539 -40.91 -5.38 10.99
N GLY A 540 -42.02 -5.74 10.34
CA GLY A 540 -43.11 -4.82 10.06
C GLY A 540 -42.89 -3.86 8.86
N PRO A 541 -43.84 -2.96 8.61
CA PRO A 541 -43.79 -2.00 7.51
C PRO A 541 -42.77 -0.88 7.78
N ALA A 542 -42.38 -0.16 6.72
CA ALA A 542 -41.55 1.02 6.86
C ALA A 542 -42.30 2.16 7.57
N GLU A 543 -41.64 2.81 8.53
CA GLU A 543 -42.15 4.00 9.20
C GLU A 543 -41.57 5.25 8.53
N LYS A 544 -42.45 6.13 8.02
CA LYS A 544 -42.05 7.39 7.40
C LYS A 544 -42.22 8.55 8.38
N ARG A 545 -41.16 9.33 8.58
CA ARG A 545 -41.17 10.56 9.39
C ARG A 545 -40.80 11.75 8.52
N THR A 546 -41.62 12.78 8.55
CA THR A 546 -41.38 14.03 7.80
C THR A 546 -41.07 15.15 8.78
N VAL A 547 -39.90 15.75 8.65
CA VAL A 547 -39.41 16.79 9.55
C VAL A 547 -39.30 18.10 8.78
N LYS A 548 -39.81 19.17 9.37
CA LYS A 548 -39.73 20.52 8.83
C LYS A 548 -38.44 21.18 9.31
N LEU A 549 -37.59 21.60 8.37
CA LEU A 549 -36.33 22.30 8.65
C LEU A 549 -36.33 23.70 8.07
N LYS A 550 -35.61 24.62 8.72
CA LYS A 550 -35.30 25.95 8.20
C LYS A 550 -33.85 25.94 7.73
N ARG A 551 -33.64 26.17 6.43
CA ARG A 551 -32.31 26.16 5.81
C ARG A 551 -32.07 27.47 5.08
N LYS A 552 -30.90 28.06 5.26
CA LYS A 552 -30.45 29.20 4.45
C LYS A 552 -30.06 28.68 3.07
N ASN A 553 -30.70 29.18 2.02
CA ASN A 553 -30.34 28.85 0.65
C ASN A 553 -28.95 29.47 0.35
N PRO A 554 -27.95 28.67 -0.09
CA PRO A 554 -26.61 29.17 -0.37
C PRO A 554 -26.57 30.26 -1.44
N ASP A 555 -27.48 30.18 -2.43
CA ASP A 555 -27.47 31.05 -3.61
C ASP A 555 -28.24 32.35 -3.37
N SER A 556 -29.35 32.30 -2.62
CA SER A 556 -30.20 33.48 -2.36
C SER A 556 -29.97 34.13 -1.00
N GLY A 557 -29.29 33.44 -0.07
CA GLY A 557 -29.07 33.89 1.30
C GLY A 557 -30.33 33.94 2.18
N LEU A 558 -31.50 33.60 1.64
CA LEU A 558 -32.79 33.59 2.34
C LEU A 558 -33.00 32.27 3.09
N VAL A 559 -33.71 32.33 4.22
CA VAL A 559 -34.09 31.14 4.98
C VAL A 559 -35.38 30.56 4.39
N GLU A 560 -35.30 29.35 3.87
CA GLU A 560 -36.40 28.59 3.28
C GLU A 560 -36.82 27.45 4.22
N GLU A 561 -38.11 27.11 4.20
CA GLU A 561 -38.64 25.95 4.90
C GLU A 561 -38.66 24.74 3.97
N ILE A 562 -37.91 23.70 4.34
CA ILE A 562 -37.83 22.44 3.59
C ILE A 562 -38.43 21.29 4.41
N TYR A 563 -39.01 20.31 3.73
CA TYR A 563 -39.52 19.08 4.34
C TYR A 563 -38.60 17.92 4.00
N VAL A 564 -38.01 17.31 5.03
CA VAL A 564 -37.12 16.15 4.87
C VAL A 564 -37.88 14.91 5.31
N SER A 565 -37.98 13.93 4.41
CA SER A 565 -38.54 12.62 4.70
C SER A 565 -37.43 11.65 5.09
N LEU A 566 -37.69 10.85 6.13
CA LEU A 566 -36.84 9.77 6.61
C LEU A 566 -37.68 8.50 6.76
N LEU A 567 -37.35 7.44 6.04
CA LEU A 567 -37.93 6.11 6.19
C LEU A 567 -37.05 5.25 7.11
N PHE A 568 -37.72 4.60 8.06
CA PHE A 568 -37.11 3.67 9.00
C PHE A 568 -37.73 2.29 8.86
N LYS A 569 -36.92 1.27 9.10
CA LYS A 569 -37.37 -0.13 9.14
C LYS A 569 -36.80 -0.79 10.39
N ASP A 570 -37.60 -1.59 11.08
CA ASP A 570 -37.09 -2.44 12.16
C ASP A 570 -36.63 -3.77 11.56
N VAL A 571 -35.46 -4.24 11.98
CA VAL A 571 -34.86 -5.47 11.48
C VAL A 571 -34.18 -6.22 12.61
N VAL A 572 -34.02 -7.53 12.44
CA VAL A 572 -32.99 -8.30 13.16
C VAL A 572 -31.78 -8.37 12.26
N VAL A 573 -30.66 -7.79 12.68
CA VAL A 573 -29.41 -7.76 11.90
C VAL A 573 -28.29 -8.42 12.69
N GLY A 574 -27.39 -9.11 11.97
CA GLY A 574 -26.21 -9.75 12.55
C GLY A 574 -24.92 -9.10 12.10
N PHE A 575 -24.03 -8.82 13.05
CA PHE A 575 -22.64 -8.40 12.79
C PHE A 575 -21.67 -9.35 13.50
N ARG A 576 -20.40 -9.39 13.07
CA ARG A 576 -19.38 -10.20 13.74
C ARG A 576 -18.75 -9.47 14.92
N GLU A 577 -18.55 -10.19 16.01
CA GLU A 577 -17.74 -9.75 17.16
C GLU A 577 -16.24 -9.91 16.89
N LEU A 578 -15.40 -9.52 17.86
CA LEU A 578 -13.94 -9.56 17.76
C LEU A 578 -13.40 -11.00 17.62
N ASP A 579 -14.08 -11.96 18.24
CA ASP A 579 -13.80 -13.39 18.14
C ASP A 579 -14.30 -14.01 16.81
N GLY A 580 -14.97 -13.21 15.97
CA GLY A 580 -15.55 -13.63 14.70
C GLY A 580 -16.95 -14.24 14.80
N SER A 581 -17.49 -14.42 16.02
CA SER A 581 -18.83 -14.96 16.25
C SER A 581 -19.91 -13.98 15.77
N PRO A 582 -21.02 -14.46 15.15
CA PRO A 582 -22.10 -13.59 14.72
C PRO A 582 -23.03 -13.25 15.90
N ARG A 583 -23.24 -11.96 16.15
CA ARG A 583 -24.24 -11.48 17.11
C ARG A 583 -25.41 -10.83 16.38
N PHE A 584 -26.60 -11.38 16.62
CA PHE A 584 -27.86 -10.86 16.09
C PHE A 584 -28.59 -10.04 17.14
N PHE A 585 -29.14 -8.90 16.73
CA PHE A 585 -29.90 -8.01 17.60
C PHE A 585 -30.97 -7.27 16.80
N GLN A 586 -32.00 -6.81 17.48
CA GLN A 586 -33.02 -5.94 16.89
C GLN A 586 -32.47 -4.52 16.75
N ALA A 587 -32.62 -3.94 15.56
CA ALA A 587 -32.16 -2.58 15.27
C ALA A 587 -33.16 -1.85 14.38
N LYS A 588 -33.20 -0.53 14.52
CA LYS A 588 -33.84 0.36 13.56
C LYS A 588 -32.80 0.79 12.53
N ILE A 589 -33.13 0.71 11.25
CA ILE A 589 -32.26 1.15 10.15
C ILE A 589 -32.88 2.34 9.44
N ILE A 590 -32.05 3.18 8.82
CA ILE A 590 -32.51 4.22 7.90
C ILE A 590 -32.62 3.62 6.51
N GLU A 591 -33.84 3.26 6.12
CA GLU A 591 -34.10 2.48 4.92
C GLU A 591 -33.81 3.28 3.64
N ASP A 592 -34.11 4.59 3.61
CA ASP A 592 -33.79 5.47 2.47
C ASP A 592 -32.32 5.42 2.07
N LEU A 593 -31.43 5.24 3.07
CA LEU A 593 -30.00 5.21 2.82
C LEU A 593 -29.58 3.97 2.02
N LEU A 594 -30.27 2.83 2.15
CA LEU A 594 -29.95 1.61 1.40
C LEU A 594 -30.02 1.83 -0.10
N TYR A 595 -31.01 2.61 -0.56
CA TYR A 595 -31.32 2.81 -1.98
C TYR A 595 -30.71 4.09 -2.55
N SER A 596 -30.26 5.01 -1.69
CA SER A 596 -29.64 6.26 -2.11
C SER A 596 -28.37 6.03 -2.94
N LYS A 597 -28.10 6.93 -3.90
CA LYS A 597 -26.82 6.97 -4.62
C LYS A 597 -25.69 7.61 -3.79
N GLU A 598 -26.06 8.40 -2.78
CA GLU A 598 -25.11 9.09 -1.91
C GLU A 598 -24.44 8.13 -0.92
N PRO A 599 -23.16 8.32 -0.58
CA PRO A 599 -22.41 7.40 0.29
C PRO A 599 -22.84 7.41 1.76
N ALA A 600 -23.50 8.49 2.19
CA ALA A 600 -23.97 8.76 3.54
C ALA A 600 -25.26 9.60 3.49
N LEU A 601 -25.83 9.92 4.65
CA LEU A 601 -26.97 10.83 4.73
C LEU A 601 -26.55 12.26 4.36
N SER A 602 -27.47 13.01 3.78
CA SER A 602 -27.28 14.43 3.51
C SER A 602 -27.30 15.27 4.78
N SER A 603 -26.84 16.52 4.65
CA SER A 603 -26.88 17.48 5.77
C SER A 603 -28.28 17.66 6.35
N ASP A 604 -29.25 17.83 5.46
CA ASP A 604 -30.63 18.03 5.85
C ASP A 604 -31.22 16.77 6.52
N GLN A 605 -30.84 15.56 6.06
CA GLN A 605 -31.27 14.31 6.70
C GLN A 605 -30.74 14.17 8.13
N HIS A 606 -29.48 14.53 8.37
CA HIS A 606 -28.94 14.48 9.73
C HIS A 606 -29.60 15.53 10.64
N LYS A 607 -29.81 16.76 10.18
CA LYS A 607 -30.52 17.80 10.94
C LYS A 607 -31.95 17.35 11.26
N ALA A 608 -32.62 16.71 10.30
CA ALA A 608 -33.96 16.16 10.48
C ALA A 608 -34.00 15.10 11.61
N LEU A 609 -33.01 14.21 11.72
CA LEU A 609 -32.93 13.23 12.80
C LEU A 609 -32.88 13.89 14.18
N TYR A 610 -32.12 14.96 14.33
CA TYR A 610 -32.01 15.68 15.60
C TYR A 610 -33.25 16.51 15.92
N VAL A 611 -33.79 17.22 14.93
CA VAL A 611 -35.02 17.99 15.12
C VAL A 611 -36.18 17.05 15.48
N ASP A 612 -36.28 15.89 14.84
CA ASP A 612 -37.24 14.84 15.22
C ASP A 612 -37.04 14.37 16.67
N PHE A 613 -35.79 14.13 17.07
CA PHE A 613 -35.46 13.80 18.46
C PHE A 613 -35.92 14.89 19.44
N ARG A 614 -35.64 16.17 19.13
CA ARG A 614 -36.06 17.30 19.98
C ARG A 614 -37.58 17.48 20.02
N MET A 615 -38.28 17.24 18.90
CA MET A 615 -39.74 17.28 18.85
C MET A 615 -40.35 16.20 19.75
N ARG A 616 -39.77 14.99 19.77
CA ARG A 616 -40.21 13.89 20.64
C ARG A 616 -39.82 14.07 22.11
N ASN A 617 -38.79 14.88 22.38
CA ASN A 617 -38.22 15.09 23.71
C ASN A 617 -38.20 16.59 24.11
N SER A 618 -39.26 17.33 23.77
CA SER A 618 -39.28 18.80 23.88
C SER A 618 -39.13 19.36 25.30
N GLY A 619 -39.34 18.52 26.33
CA GLY A 619 -39.18 18.89 27.74
C GLY A 619 -37.76 18.73 28.31
N LEU A 620 -36.80 18.23 27.51
CA LEU A 620 -35.42 18.04 27.95
C LEU A 620 -34.53 19.22 27.54
N ASP A 621 -33.84 19.82 28.51
CA ASP A 621 -32.80 20.82 28.26
C ASP A 621 -31.54 20.15 27.69
N SER A 622 -31.01 20.68 26.58
CA SER A 622 -29.84 20.12 25.88
C SER A 622 -28.57 20.09 26.75
N LYS A 623 -28.52 20.92 27.80
CA LYS A 623 -27.39 20.98 28.73
C LYS A 623 -27.42 19.90 29.82
N ASN A 624 -28.54 19.21 30.01
CA ASN A 624 -28.69 18.23 31.09
C ASN A 624 -28.13 16.85 30.70
N THR A 625 -27.51 16.15 31.64
CA THR A 625 -27.05 14.75 31.50
C THR A 625 -28.20 13.83 31.06
N ALA A 626 -29.43 14.09 31.50
CA ALA A 626 -30.62 13.36 31.07
C ALA A 626 -30.84 13.44 29.54
N PHE A 627 -30.65 14.62 28.93
CA PHE A 627 -30.75 14.78 27.48
C PHE A 627 -29.67 13.97 26.75
N LYS A 628 -28.42 14.03 27.23
CA LYS A 628 -27.31 13.25 26.65
C LYS A 628 -27.59 11.74 26.72
N HIS A 629 -28.10 11.25 27.84
CA HIS A 629 -28.44 9.84 28.01
C HIS A 629 -29.60 9.42 27.08
N THR A 630 -30.67 10.23 27.00
CA THR A 630 -31.81 9.97 26.11
C THR A 630 -31.40 10.00 24.64
N LEU A 631 -30.55 10.97 24.23
CA LEU A 631 -30.03 11.05 22.87
C LEU A 631 -29.18 9.83 22.51
N LYS A 632 -28.33 9.34 23.43
CA LYS A 632 -27.52 8.13 23.22
C LYS A 632 -28.36 6.85 23.10
N ALA A 633 -29.53 6.80 23.74
CA ALA A 633 -30.43 5.66 23.71
C ALA A 633 -31.52 5.75 22.62
N ASP A 634 -31.65 6.89 21.93
CA ASP A 634 -32.75 7.14 21.02
C ASP A 634 -32.69 6.22 19.77
N PRO A 635 -33.76 5.47 19.46
CA PRO A 635 -33.74 4.50 18.37
C PRO A 635 -33.72 5.12 16.98
N TYR A 636 -34.22 6.35 16.79
CA TYR A 636 -34.26 7.00 15.48
C TYR A 636 -32.96 7.73 15.17
N PHE A 637 -32.45 8.51 16.14
CA PHE A 637 -31.20 9.24 16.00
C PHE A 637 -30.00 8.28 15.83
N ASN A 638 -30.01 7.17 16.59
CA ASN A 638 -29.00 6.13 16.54
C ASN A 638 -29.35 4.98 15.58
N ALA A 639 -30.39 5.14 14.74
CA ALA A 639 -30.72 4.16 13.72
C ALA A 639 -29.47 3.84 12.87
N LEU A 640 -29.28 2.56 12.57
CA LEU A 640 -28.13 2.10 11.81
C LEU A 640 -28.16 2.68 10.40
N ARG A 641 -27.01 3.24 10.01
CA ARG A 641 -26.75 3.77 8.67
C ARG A 641 -26.13 2.63 7.86
N LEU A 642 -26.92 2.01 7.00
CA LEU A 642 -26.53 0.83 6.23
C LEU A 642 -26.58 1.09 4.72
N LYS A 643 -25.72 0.38 3.98
CA LYS A 643 -25.75 0.20 2.52
C LYS A 643 -25.74 -1.28 2.20
N PHE A 644 -26.16 -1.68 1.01
CA PHE A 644 -25.90 -3.03 0.52
C PHE A 644 -24.39 -3.30 0.38
N GLY A 645 -23.98 -4.53 0.67
CA GLY A 645 -22.58 -4.92 0.85
C GLY A 645 -22.04 -5.94 -0.17
N TYR A 646 -22.66 -6.06 -1.35
CA TYR A 646 -22.18 -6.94 -2.43
C TYR A 646 -21.01 -6.30 -3.21
N ALA A 647 -21.06 -4.97 -3.33
CA ALA A 647 -20.03 -4.13 -3.92
C ALA A 647 -19.68 -2.95 -2.99
N ILE A 648 -18.43 -2.49 -3.04
CA ILE A 648 -17.92 -1.35 -2.27
C ILE A 648 -16.94 -0.51 -3.09
N THR A 649 -16.69 0.73 -2.64
CA THR A 649 -15.63 1.55 -3.20
C THR A 649 -14.26 1.07 -2.71
N CYS A 650 -13.21 1.27 -3.50
CA CYS A 650 -11.84 0.92 -3.09
C CYS A 650 -11.42 1.55 -1.76
N HIS A 651 -11.79 2.82 -1.51
CA HIS A 651 -11.55 3.49 -0.23
C HIS A 651 -12.17 2.74 0.96
N LYS A 652 -13.40 2.23 0.82
CA LYS A 652 -14.05 1.42 1.87
C LYS A 652 -13.49 0.00 1.99
N ALA A 653 -12.69 -0.43 1.02
CA ALA A 653 -12.03 -1.73 1.01
C ALA A 653 -10.69 -1.74 1.77
N GLN A 654 -10.11 -0.58 2.08
CA GLN A 654 -8.85 -0.47 2.83
C GLN A 654 -8.94 -1.20 4.19
N GLY A 655 -7.84 -1.82 4.61
CA GLY A 655 -7.78 -2.62 5.84
C GLY A 655 -8.60 -3.92 5.82
N SER A 656 -9.10 -4.36 4.65
CA SER A 656 -9.91 -5.57 4.50
C SER A 656 -9.31 -6.51 3.46
N GLU A 657 -9.64 -7.81 3.53
CA GLU A 657 -9.23 -8.81 2.54
C GLU A 657 -10.38 -9.79 2.27
N TRP A 658 -10.47 -10.29 1.03
CA TRP A 658 -11.46 -11.27 0.60
C TRP A 658 -10.82 -12.36 -0.24
N ASN A 659 -11.38 -13.57 -0.21
CA ASN A 659 -10.88 -14.66 -1.02
C ASN A 659 -11.09 -14.40 -2.51
N ASN A 660 -12.23 -13.85 -2.91
CA ASN A 660 -12.52 -13.53 -4.31
C ASN A 660 -12.81 -12.03 -4.46
N VAL A 661 -12.04 -11.34 -5.31
CA VAL A 661 -12.20 -9.90 -5.54
C VAL A 661 -12.40 -9.63 -7.02
N PHE A 662 -13.51 -8.95 -7.34
CA PHE A 662 -13.81 -8.46 -8.69
C PHE A 662 -13.49 -6.96 -8.74
N VAL A 663 -12.57 -6.55 -9.61
CA VAL A 663 -12.16 -5.14 -9.73
C VAL A 663 -12.64 -4.58 -11.07
N LYS A 664 -13.48 -3.54 -11.03
CA LYS A 664 -13.78 -2.72 -12.21
C LYS A 664 -12.65 -1.74 -12.46
N CYS A 665 -11.65 -2.12 -13.27
CA CYS A 665 -10.42 -1.34 -13.43
C CYS A 665 -10.64 0.00 -14.14
N LYS A 666 -11.55 0.06 -15.11
CA LYS A 666 -11.83 1.31 -15.83
C LYS A 666 -12.62 2.29 -14.95
N SER A 667 -12.09 3.50 -14.82
CA SER A 667 -12.72 4.61 -14.11
C SER A 667 -12.72 5.87 -14.98
N HIS A 668 -13.37 6.93 -14.49
CA HIS A 668 -13.31 8.25 -15.12
C HIS A 668 -11.96 8.95 -14.90
N GLN A 669 -11.12 8.44 -13.99
CA GLN A 669 -9.79 9.01 -13.75
C GLN A 669 -8.83 8.66 -14.89
N SER A 670 -7.92 9.58 -15.18
CA SER A 670 -6.82 9.31 -16.12
C SER A 670 -5.95 8.18 -15.57
N GLN A 671 -5.81 7.11 -16.37
CA GLN A 671 -5.03 5.93 -16.00
C GLN A 671 -3.51 6.18 -15.94
N LEU A 672 -3.06 7.40 -16.27
CA LEU A 672 -1.65 7.80 -16.35
C LEU A 672 -1.23 8.67 -15.15
N THR A 673 -1.82 8.40 -13.99
CA THR A 673 -1.61 9.19 -12.79
C THR A 673 -1.25 8.29 -11.62
N ALA A 674 -0.51 8.85 -10.66
CA ALA A 674 -0.21 8.17 -9.41
C ALA A 674 -1.49 7.72 -8.70
N ASP A 675 -2.54 8.54 -8.73
CA ASP A 675 -3.81 8.23 -8.06
C ASP A 675 -4.48 6.98 -8.61
N TYR A 676 -4.49 6.81 -9.95
CA TYR A 676 -5.01 5.59 -10.57
C TYR A 676 -4.19 4.35 -10.19
N PHE A 677 -2.86 4.48 -10.22
CA PHE A 677 -1.95 3.38 -9.85
C PHE A 677 -2.10 2.97 -8.39
N ARG A 678 -2.22 3.94 -7.46
CA ARG A 678 -2.51 3.68 -6.03
C ARG A 678 -3.87 3.05 -5.83
N TRP A 679 -4.88 3.54 -6.54
CA TRP A 679 -6.24 2.99 -6.49
C TRP A 679 -6.24 1.52 -6.93
N LEU A 680 -5.63 1.21 -8.08
CA LEU A 680 -5.58 -0.14 -8.61
C LEU A 680 -4.73 -1.07 -7.75
N TYR A 681 -3.59 -0.58 -7.24
CA TYR A 681 -2.75 -1.31 -6.28
C TYR A 681 -3.54 -1.66 -5.02
N THR A 682 -4.26 -0.69 -4.46
CA THR A 682 -5.09 -0.88 -3.26
C THR A 682 -6.18 -1.92 -3.53
N ALA A 683 -6.88 -1.83 -4.67
CA ALA A 683 -7.94 -2.76 -5.05
C ALA A 683 -7.42 -4.21 -5.23
N ILE A 684 -6.35 -4.40 -6.00
CA ILE A 684 -5.76 -5.71 -6.29
C ILE A 684 -5.25 -6.38 -5.00
N THR A 685 -4.60 -5.62 -4.12
CA THR A 685 -4.04 -6.15 -2.87
C THR A 685 -5.08 -6.56 -1.83
N ARG A 686 -6.37 -6.23 -2.02
CA ARG A 686 -7.46 -6.76 -1.17
C ARG A 686 -7.72 -8.25 -1.41
N THR A 687 -7.15 -8.82 -2.47
CA THR A 687 -7.37 -10.20 -2.87
C THR A 687 -6.48 -11.15 -2.06
N ALA A 688 -7.10 -12.17 -1.47
CA ALA A 688 -6.41 -13.23 -0.75
C ALA A 688 -6.21 -14.50 -1.61
N ARG A 689 -7.14 -14.83 -2.51
CA ARG A 689 -7.06 -16.04 -3.36
C ARG A 689 -7.21 -15.77 -4.86
N ASN A 690 -8.38 -15.31 -5.32
CA ASN A 690 -8.71 -15.17 -6.75
C ASN A 690 -9.05 -13.72 -7.11
N LEU A 691 -8.36 -13.19 -8.11
CA LEU A 691 -8.52 -11.83 -8.63
C LEU A 691 -9.23 -11.89 -9.99
N TYR A 692 -10.35 -11.18 -10.11
CA TYR A 692 -11.11 -11.05 -11.34
C TYR A 692 -11.05 -9.59 -11.82
N LEU A 693 -10.53 -9.35 -13.01
CA LEU A 693 -10.34 -7.99 -13.54
C LEU A 693 -11.33 -7.72 -14.69
N LEU A 694 -12.10 -6.65 -14.54
CA LEU A 694 -12.96 -6.10 -15.60
C LEU A 694 -12.28 -4.87 -16.20
N ASP A 695 -12.29 -4.78 -17.53
CA ASP A 695 -11.59 -3.74 -18.31
C ASP A 695 -10.13 -3.54 -17.86
N PRO A 696 -9.30 -4.60 -17.78
CA PRO A 696 -7.93 -4.49 -17.29
C PRO A 696 -7.14 -3.47 -18.12
N PRO A 697 -6.27 -2.65 -17.50
CA PRO A 697 -5.48 -1.68 -18.22
C PRO A 697 -4.48 -2.35 -19.15
N SER A 698 -4.36 -1.82 -20.36
CA SER A 698 -3.32 -2.16 -21.33
C SER A 698 -2.64 -0.86 -21.78
N ILE A 699 -1.88 -0.27 -20.86
CA ILE A 699 -1.17 0.99 -21.06
C ILE A 699 0.21 0.65 -21.62
N GLN A 700 0.50 1.09 -22.83
CA GLN A 700 1.85 1.11 -23.39
C GLN A 700 2.18 2.54 -23.85
N PRO A 701 3.47 2.93 -23.89
CA PRO A 701 3.86 4.27 -24.32
C PRO A 701 3.37 4.62 -25.74
N TRP A 702 3.12 3.61 -26.57
CA TRP A 702 2.67 3.72 -27.96
C TRP A 702 1.20 3.33 -28.18
N SER A 703 0.44 2.99 -27.13
CA SER A 703 -0.98 2.63 -27.27
C SER A 703 -1.83 3.75 -27.88
N GLY A 704 -1.42 5.01 -27.72
CA GLY A 704 -2.15 6.18 -28.19
C GLY A 704 -1.74 6.70 -29.58
N ILE A 705 -0.92 5.98 -30.34
CA ILE A 705 -0.48 6.46 -31.67
C ILE A 705 -1.64 6.38 -32.66
N GLU A 706 -2.13 7.54 -33.08
CA GLU A 706 -3.10 7.66 -34.17
C GLU A 706 -2.45 8.20 -35.44
N MET A 707 -2.87 7.67 -36.60
CA MET A 707 -2.45 8.21 -37.89
C MET A 707 -3.22 9.49 -38.18
N VAL A 708 -2.51 10.62 -38.36
CA VAL A 708 -3.16 11.86 -38.80
C VAL A 708 -3.66 11.67 -40.23
N SER A 709 -4.97 11.75 -40.44
CA SER A 709 -5.60 11.58 -41.75
C SER A 709 -5.08 12.63 -42.73
N ASN A 710 -4.45 12.16 -43.82
CA ASN A 710 -3.90 13.01 -44.87
C ASN A 710 -4.36 12.52 -46.25
N PRO A 711 -5.22 13.26 -46.98
CA PRO A 711 -5.74 12.87 -48.29
C PRO A 711 -4.66 12.56 -49.33
N ALA A 712 -3.45 13.11 -49.18
CA ALA A 712 -2.35 12.93 -50.12
C ALA A 712 -1.62 11.57 -49.98
N LEU A 713 -1.90 10.75 -48.96
CA LEU A 713 -1.46 9.33 -48.93
C LEU A 713 -2.05 8.51 -50.10
N ALA A 714 -3.28 8.83 -50.52
CA ALA A 714 -3.91 8.17 -51.67
C ALA A 714 -3.19 8.46 -53.00
N MET A 715 -2.43 9.57 -53.08
CA MET A 715 -1.66 9.94 -54.27
C MET A 715 -0.37 9.13 -54.43
N LEU A 716 0.12 8.45 -53.39
CA LEU A 716 1.32 7.62 -53.43
C LEU A 716 1.07 6.21 -53.99
N VAL A 717 -0.17 5.72 -53.95
CA VAL A 717 -0.57 4.35 -54.35
C VAL A 717 -0.82 4.21 -55.86
N ALA A 718 -1.03 5.32 -56.57
CA ALA A 718 -1.50 5.31 -57.97
C ALA A 718 -0.35 5.34 -59.00
N VAL A 719 0.42 4.27 -59.15
CA VAL A 719 1.27 4.05 -60.35
C VAL A 719 1.27 2.57 -60.76
N LYS A 720 0.82 2.27 -61.99
CA LYS A 720 0.92 0.94 -62.61
C LYS A 720 2.35 0.70 -63.15
N PRO A 721 2.88 -0.54 -63.10
CA PRO A 721 4.23 -0.85 -63.55
C PRO A 721 4.32 -0.95 -65.07
N GLN A 722 5.41 -0.43 -65.64
CA GLN A 722 5.80 -0.63 -67.04
C GLN A 722 7.10 -1.46 -67.09
N GLU A 723 7.16 -2.39 -68.05
CA GLU A 723 8.03 -3.56 -68.13
C GLU A 723 9.54 -3.30 -68.06
N ALA A 724 10.23 -4.25 -67.42
CA ALA A 724 11.68 -4.36 -67.35
C ALA A 724 12.25 -5.08 -68.59
N ALA A 725 13.37 -4.57 -69.09
CA ALA A 725 14.32 -5.35 -69.90
C ALA A 725 15.63 -5.53 -69.10
N ALA A 726 16.13 -6.76 -69.07
CA ALA A 726 17.35 -7.20 -68.40
C ALA A 726 18.47 -7.49 -69.44
N PRO A 727 19.65 -8.02 -69.07
CA PRO A 727 20.71 -7.42 -68.23
C PRO A 727 22.11 -7.54 -68.90
N ILE A 728 23.12 -6.77 -68.46
CA ILE A 728 24.54 -7.13 -68.65
C ILE A 728 25.34 -6.77 -67.38
N ALA A 729 26.18 -7.70 -66.91
CA ALA A 729 27.05 -7.61 -65.74
C ALA A 729 28.56 -7.61 -66.16
N PRO A 730 29.55 -7.60 -65.23
CA PRO A 730 30.47 -6.50 -64.93
C PRO A 730 31.93 -6.77 -65.38
N PRO A 731 32.92 -5.90 -65.05
CA PRO A 731 33.86 -6.26 -63.97
C PRO A 731 34.31 -5.05 -63.10
N SER A 732 34.38 -5.21 -61.78
CA SER A 732 35.54 -5.59 -60.93
C SER A 732 36.46 -4.44 -60.51
N ILE A 733 36.63 -4.35 -59.18
CA ILE A 733 37.31 -3.33 -58.37
C ILE A 733 38.82 -3.57 -58.31
N ALA A 734 39.61 -2.49 -58.22
CA ALA A 734 40.83 -2.42 -57.39
C ALA A 734 41.18 -0.95 -57.06
N PRO A 735 41.89 -0.65 -55.94
CA PRO A 735 41.66 0.58 -55.16
C PRO A 735 42.86 1.54 -55.06
N ALA A 736 42.59 2.67 -54.38
CA ALA A 736 43.50 3.62 -53.73
C ALA A 736 44.14 4.71 -54.63
N VAL A 737 43.97 5.99 -54.26
CA VAL A 737 44.98 6.80 -53.53
C VAL A 737 44.32 8.11 -53.04
N SER A 738 44.66 8.47 -51.80
CA SER A 738 44.35 9.72 -51.10
C SER A 738 45.22 10.91 -51.53
N GLN A 739 44.61 12.05 -51.87
CA GLN A 739 45.20 13.41 -51.87
C GLN A 739 44.01 14.37 -51.62
N GLY A 740 44.01 15.46 -50.86
CA GLY A 740 45.01 16.35 -50.28
C GLY A 740 44.32 17.73 -50.23
N GLU A 741 44.39 18.44 -49.11
CA GLU A 741 43.48 19.54 -48.66
C GLU A 741 43.44 20.86 -49.50
N SER A 742 43.77 20.84 -50.80
CA SER A 742 43.66 22.03 -51.68
C SER A 742 42.31 22.15 -52.41
N GLU A 743 41.39 21.21 -52.19
CA GLU A 743 40.19 21.04 -53.02
C GLU A 743 38.89 21.62 -52.44
N THR A 744 38.87 22.08 -51.20
CA THR A 744 37.61 22.46 -50.54
C THR A 744 37.30 23.96 -50.60
N PHE A 745 38.10 24.77 -51.29
CA PHE A 745 37.90 26.22 -51.48
C PHE A 745 37.60 27.02 -50.19
N GLY A 746 38.13 26.58 -49.04
CA GLY A 746 37.88 27.23 -47.73
C GLY A 746 36.70 26.69 -46.93
N ILE A 747 36.00 25.65 -47.39
CA ILE A 747 34.84 25.04 -46.71
C ILE A 747 35.28 24.14 -45.53
N PRO A 748 34.91 24.44 -44.26
CA PRO A 748 35.26 23.63 -43.10
C PRO A 748 34.56 22.26 -43.12
N ALA A 749 35.14 21.25 -42.47
CA ALA A 749 34.60 19.89 -42.43
C ALA A 749 33.19 19.79 -41.81
N SER A 750 32.84 20.75 -40.96
CA SER A 750 31.51 20.87 -40.34
C SER A 750 30.43 21.39 -41.28
N ALA A 751 30.78 22.04 -42.39
CA ALA A 751 29.84 22.59 -43.38
C ALA A 751 29.43 21.53 -44.42
N THR A 752 28.71 20.51 -43.95
CA THR A 752 28.31 19.31 -44.72
C THR A 752 27.49 19.63 -45.98
N LEU A 753 26.65 20.67 -45.93
CA LEU A 753 25.90 21.13 -47.10
C LEU A 753 26.82 21.65 -48.21
N LEU A 754 27.73 22.55 -47.87
CA LEU A 754 28.62 23.20 -48.84
C LEU A 754 29.58 22.19 -49.47
N ARG A 755 30.02 21.18 -48.70
CA ARG A 755 30.81 20.06 -49.25
C ARG A 755 30.02 19.19 -50.21
N SER A 756 28.76 18.88 -49.88
CA SER A 756 27.89 18.10 -50.76
C SER A 756 27.55 18.87 -52.03
N LEU A 757 27.35 20.19 -51.92
CA LEU A 757 27.13 21.07 -53.06
C LEU A 757 28.38 21.14 -53.97
N LEU A 758 29.56 21.35 -53.40
CA LEU A 758 30.82 21.37 -54.15
C LEU A 758 31.08 20.03 -54.87
N ALA A 759 30.79 18.90 -54.21
CA ALA A 759 30.93 17.57 -54.81
C ALA A 759 29.98 17.37 -56.00
N GLU A 760 28.71 17.78 -55.88
CA GLU A 760 27.74 17.63 -56.97
C GLU A 760 28.04 18.61 -58.12
N VAL A 761 28.49 19.84 -57.83
CA VAL A 761 28.94 20.79 -58.86
C VAL A 761 30.12 20.21 -59.64
N ARG A 762 31.12 19.63 -58.97
CA ARG A 762 32.27 18.96 -59.61
C ARG A 762 31.85 17.80 -60.49
N LYS A 763 30.96 16.94 -59.99
CA LYS A 763 30.42 15.79 -60.73
C LYS A 763 29.66 16.23 -61.99
N LEU A 764 28.92 17.34 -61.93
CA LEU A 764 28.17 17.83 -63.10
C LEU A 764 29.08 18.42 -64.19
N ILE A 765 30.20 19.03 -63.83
CA ILE A 765 31.17 19.60 -64.78
C ILE A 765 32.24 18.60 -65.25
N GLU A 766 32.32 17.41 -64.64
CA GLU A 766 33.30 16.38 -64.98
C GLU A 766 33.19 15.96 -66.45
N GLY A 767 34.34 15.91 -67.14
CA GLY A 767 34.41 15.57 -68.57
C GLY A 767 33.99 16.68 -69.56
N ARG A 768 33.64 17.89 -69.08
CA ARG A 768 33.17 19.01 -69.93
C ARG A 768 34.23 20.08 -70.23
N GLY A 769 35.47 19.88 -69.81
CA GLY A 769 36.57 20.83 -70.02
C GLY A 769 36.44 22.14 -69.23
N VAL A 770 35.61 22.16 -68.18
CA VAL A 770 35.37 23.32 -67.31
C VAL A 770 36.04 23.09 -65.95
N SER A 771 36.80 24.07 -65.46
CA SER A 771 37.39 24.06 -64.11
C SER A 771 36.75 25.11 -63.21
N ILE A 772 36.77 24.87 -61.90
CA ILE A 772 36.39 25.85 -60.87
C ILE A 772 37.65 26.64 -60.50
N GLU A 773 37.65 27.95 -60.75
CA GLU A 773 38.76 28.84 -60.37
C GLU A 773 38.65 29.29 -58.91
N ASP A 774 37.45 29.67 -58.46
CA ASP A 774 37.23 30.17 -57.10
C ASP A 774 35.77 29.97 -56.64
N VAL A 775 35.56 29.95 -55.32
CA VAL A 775 34.23 29.85 -54.70
C VAL A 775 34.13 30.84 -53.55
N HIS A 776 33.16 31.76 -53.62
CA HIS A 776 32.89 32.71 -52.54
C HIS A 776 31.66 32.29 -51.75
N HIS A 777 31.82 32.23 -50.43
CA HIS A 777 30.80 31.78 -49.48
C HIS A 777 30.05 32.98 -48.88
N ASN A 778 28.78 33.16 -49.25
CA ASN A 778 27.90 34.18 -48.67
C ASN A 778 26.76 33.54 -47.86
N GLN A 779 26.13 34.33 -47.00
CA GLN A 779 24.98 33.85 -46.23
C GLN A 779 23.84 33.47 -47.19
N TYR A 780 23.49 32.18 -47.24
CA TYR A 780 22.44 31.63 -48.11
C TYR A 780 22.72 31.68 -49.62
N GLN A 781 23.98 31.90 -50.03
CA GLN A 781 24.37 31.93 -51.44
C GLN A 781 25.84 31.55 -51.64
N GLU A 782 26.12 30.64 -52.57
CA GLU A 782 27.47 30.33 -53.04
C GLU A 782 27.71 30.94 -54.42
N VAL A 783 28.86 31.56 -54.63
CA VAL A 783 29.24 32.13 -55.93
C VAL A 783 30.43 31.35 -56.49
N TYR A 784 30.22 30.65 -57.59
CA TYR A 784 31.23 29.86 -58.28
C TYR A 784 31.77 30.60 -59.50
N TYR A 785 33.08 30.61 -59.64
CA TYR A 785 33.78 31.11 -60.82
C TYR A 785 34.35 29.93 -61.62
N PHE A 786 33.92 29.81 -62.87
CA PHE A 786 34.32 28.74 -63.78
C PHE A 786 35.13 29.28 -64.95
N ARG A 787 36.01 28.44 -65.50
CA ARG A 787 36.77 28.74 -66.70
C ARG A 787 36.78 27.58 -67.68
N ARG A 788 36.62 27.90 -68.97
CA ARG A 788 36.84 27.01 -70.10
C ARG A 788 37.68 27.77 -71.13
N GLU A 789 38.94 27.37 -71.28
CA GLU A 789 39.91 28.05 -72.15
C GLU A 789 40.05 29.56 -71.86
N ALA A 790 39.62 30.42 -72.79
CA ALA A 790 39.65 31.88 -72.66
C ALA A 790 38.33 32.49 -72.15
N GLU A 791 37.29 31.68 -71.89
CA GLU A 791 35.98 32.13 -71.43
C GLU A 791 35.81 31.86 -69.93
N SER A 792 35.31 32.86 -69.19
CA SER A 792 34.99 32.75 -67.77
C SER A 792 33.50 32.97 -67.51
N ALA A 793 32.96 32.26 -66.53
CA ALA A 793 31.55 32.33 -66.16
C ALA A 793 31.39 32.36 -64.64
N ARG A 794 30.46 33.20 -64.16
CA ARG A 794 30.06 33.27 -62.75
C ARG A 794 28.68 32.66 -62.58
N ILE A 795 28.52 31.75 -61.62
CA ILE A 795 27.23 31.15 -61.26
C ILE A 795 26.97 31.34 -59.76
N ASP A 796 25.81 31.91 -59.47
CA ASP A 796 25.32 32.17 -58.14
C ASP A 796 24.27 31.11 -57.77
N ILE A 797 24.52 30.32 -56.72
CA ILE A 797 23.65 29.26 -56.22
C ILE A 797 23.08 29.67 -54.86
N ALA A 798 21.80 30.01 -54.80
CA ALA A 798 21.11 30.39 -53.57
C ALA A 798 20.47 29.18 -52.88
N TYR A 799 20.49 29.16 -51.53
CA TYR A 799 19.88 28.12 -50.70
C TYR A 799 19.25 28.71 -49.44
N ASN A 800 18.33 28.00 -48.77
CA ASN A 800 17.66 28.51 -47.56
C ASN A 800 18.17 27.83 -46.27
N SER A 801 17.67 28.30 -45.12
CA SER A 801 17.97 27.74 -43.77
C SER A 801 17.54 26.28 -43.56
N LYS A 802 16.85 25.68 -44.54
CA LYS A 802 16.50 24.25 -44.58
C LYS A 802 17.38 23.45 -45.55
N ASN A 803 18.54 24.00 -45.95
CA ASN A 803 19.54 23.39 -46.82
C ASN A 803 19.02 22.99 -48.22
N LYS A 804 18.00 23.69 -48.72
CA LYS A 804 17.43 23.47 -50.05
C LYS A 804 17.89 24.56 -51.01
N ILE A 805 18.37 24.17 -52.19
CA ILE A 805 18.76 25.11 -53.25
C ILE A 805 17.49 25.75 -53.82
N THR A 806 17.43 27.08 -53.72
CA THR A 806 16.27 27.91 -54.08
C THR A 806 16.43 28.57 -55.45
N GLY A 807 17.67 28.78 -55.92
CA GLY A 807 17.93 29.38 -57.23
C GLY A 807 19.35 29.16 -57.73
N VAL A 808 19.51 29.18 -59.04
CA VAL A 808 20.80 29.18 -59.75
C VAL A 808 20.71 30.25 -60.83
N ALA A 809 21.68 31.16 -60.89
CA ALA A 809 21.69 32.26 -61.86
C ALA A 809 23.11 32.60 -62.33
N ALA A 810 23.26 33.00 -63.60
CA ALA A 810 24.47 33.66 -64.11
C ALA A 810 24.23 35.18 -64.16
N PRO A 811 24.99 36.00 -63.41
CA PRO A 811 24.80 37.46 -63.41
C PRO A 811 25.16 38.14 -64.74
N HIS A 812 26.07 37.53 -65.51
CA HIS A 812 26.48 38.00 -66.84
C HIS A 812 26.24 36.88 -67.85
N LEU A 813 25.57 37.19 -68.96
CA LEU A 813 25.32 36.22 -70.03
C LEU A 813 26.58 36.05 -70.89
N SER A 814 27.27 34.92 -70.69
CA SER A 814 28.22 34.31 -71.62
C SER A 814 27.68 32.97 -72.12
N GLU A 815 28.25 32.42 -73.19
CA GLU A 815 27.80 31.14 -73.76
C GLU A 815 28.03 30.01 -72.75
N LEU A 816 29.20 30.03 -72.09
CA LEU A 816 29.52 29.14 -70.95
C LEU A 816 28.57 29.36 -69.75
N GLY A 817 28.21 30.60 -69.44
CA GLY A 817 27.30 30.93 -68.33
C GLY A 817 25.87 30.39 -68.53
N ALA A 818 25.35 30.47 -69.75
CA ALA A 818 24.04 29.92 -70.09
C ALA A 818 24.03 28.38 -70.04
N GLU A 819 25.08 27.73 -70.53
CA GLU A 819 25.25 26.27 -70.45
C GLU A 819 25.30 25.78 -69.00
N LEU A 820 26.13 26.41 -68.16
CA LEU A 820 26.28 26.03 -66.76
C LEU A 820 25.01 26.32 -65.94
N THR A 821 24.30 27.41 -66.22
CA THR A 821 23.01 27.69 -65.57
C THR A 821 21.97 26.62 -65.89
N ALA A 822 21.90 26.18 -67.15
CA ALA A 822 20.99 25.10 -67.55
C ALA A 822 21.38 23.77 -66.90
N LEU A 823 22.68 23.45 -66.85
CA LEU A 823 23.21 22.24 -66.22
C LEU A 823 22.90 22.18 -64.71
N PHE A 824 23.14 23.28 -64.00
CA PHE A 824 22.92 23.36 -62.56
C PHE A 824 21.47 23.63 -62.17
N SER A 825 20.59 23.99 -63.11
CA SER A 825 19.15 24.14 -62.84
C SER A 825 18.53 22.85 -62.28
N ALA A 826 19.10 21.67 -62.61
CA ALA A 826 18.72 20.39 -62.05
C ALA A 826 18.93 20.28 -60.54
N LEU A 827 19.82 21.09 -59.96
CA LEU A 827 20.07 21.17 -58.51
C LEU A 827 18.91 21.85 -57.75
N LYS A 828 18.05 22.60 -58.46
CA LYS A 828 16.95 23.36 -57.85
C LYS A 828 15.93 22.40 -57.24
N GLY A 829 15.84 22.44 -55.91
CA GLY A 829 14.85 21.67 -55.16
C GLY A 829 15.31 20.33 -54.59
N LEU A 830 16.54 19.90 -54.85
CA LEU A 830 17.13 18.71 -54.25
C LEU A 830 17.58 18.98 -52.80
N PRO A 831 17.20 18.13 -51.82
CA PRO A 831 17.85 18.11 -50.51
C PRO A 831 19.18 17.34 -50.63
N LEU A 832 20.30 18.05 -50.54
CA LEU A 832 21.63 17.43 -50.54
C LEU A 832 21.81 16.64 -49.23
N ALA A 833 21.68 15.31 -49.28
CA ALA A 833 21.91 14.42 -48.15
C ALA A 833 23.38 13.94 -48.14
N ALA A 834 24.03 14.01 -46.97
CA ALA A 834 25.36 13.43 -46.77
C ALA A 834 25.32 11.91 -47.00
N SER A 835 26.11 11.42 -47.95
CA SER A 835 26.38 9.99 -48.10
C SER A 835 27.22 9.51 -46.91
N GLY A 836 26.63 8.67 -46.06
CA GLY A 836 27.32 8.00 -44.96
C GLY A 836 26.61 6.69 -44.62
N GLU A 837 27.39 5.62 -44.49
CA GLU A 837 26.98 4.23 -44.31
C GLU A 837 26.02 3.98 -43.13
N SER A 838 25.16 2.96 -43.29
CA SER A 838 24.15 2.56 -42.31
C SER A 838 24.76 2.07 -41.00
N THR A 839 24.60 2.85 -39.93
CA THR A 839 24.86 2.43 -38.54
C THR A 839 23.76 2.91 -37.60
N VAL A 840 22.49 2.62 -37.92
CA VAL A 840 21.33 3.09 -37.13
C VAL A 840 21.08 2.24 -35.88
N ALA A 841 21.62 1.02 -35.81
CA ALA A 841 21.41 0.10 -34.69
C ALA A 841 21.98 0.57 -33.32
N LYS A 842 22.66 1.73 -33.25
CA LYS A 842 23.31 2.25 -32.02
C LYS A 842 22.83 3.65 -31.61
N VAL A 843 21.60 4.04 -31.93
CA VAL A 843 21.06 5.31 -31.43
C VAL A 843 20.55 5.14 -30.00
N HIS A 844 21.08 5.95 -29.07
CA HIS A 844 20.63 6.01 -27.68
C HIS A 844 20.04 7.39 -27.39
N PHE A 845 18.83 7.41 -26.84
CA PHE A 845 18.07 8.62 -26.50
C PHE A 845 18.18 8.93 -25.01
N SER A 846 17.99 10.21 -24.67
CA SER A 846 18.05 10.70 -23.29
C SER A 846 16.95 10.13 -22.38
N LYS A 847 15.82 9.73 -22.96
CA LYS A 847 14.67 9.17 -22.23
C LYS A 847 14.49 7.68 -22.55
N GLN A 848 14.28 6.88 -21.51
CA GLN A 848 14.16 5.42 -21.64
C GLN A 848 13.02 5.00 -22.58
N PHE A 849 11.84 5.63 -22.50
CA PHE A 849 10.71 5.24 -23.36
C PHE A 849 10.97 5.43 -24.86
N LEU A 850 11.87 6.34 -25.24
CA LEU A 850 12.30 6.54 -26.63
C LEU A 850 13.22 5.39 -27.09
N ASN A 851 14.09 4.91 -26.19
CA ASN A 851 14.92 3.73 -26.44
C ASN A 851 14.06 2.47 -26.58
N ASP A 852 13.07 2.30 -25.70
CA ASP A 852 12.16 1.15 -25.72
C ASP A 852 11.32 1.14 -27.00
N PHE A 853 10.79 2.30 -27.41
CA PHE A 853 10.08 2.47 -28.68
C PHE A 853 10.97 2.13 -29.88
N HIS A 854 12.21 2.62 -29.89
CA HIS A 854 13.16 2.35 -30.97
C HIS A 854 13.49 0.86 -31.08
N ALA A 855 13.73 0.19 -29.95
CA ALA A 855 14.03 -1.24 -29.91
C ALA A 855 12.85 -2.10 -30.39
N LYS A 856 11.61 -1.79 -29.94
CA LYS A 856 10.41 -2.47 -30.43
C LYS A 856 10.21 -2.25 -31.93
N MET A 857 10.39 -1.02 -32.39
CA MET A 857 10.24 -0.66 -33.80
C MET A 857 11.26 -1.39 -34.68
N LEU A 858 12.54 -1.49 -34.26
CA LEU A 858 13.54 -2.32 -34.96
C LEU A 858 13.11 -3.78 -35.06
N THR A 859 12.58 -4.36 -33.97
CA THR A 859 12.11 -5.76 -33.96
C THR A 859 10.96 -5.97 -34.95
N LEU A 860 9.99 -5.04 -35.01
CA LEU A 860 8.87 -5.10 -35.97
C LEU A 860 9.33 -4.91 -37.42
N CYS A 861 10.30 -4.01 -37.63
CA CYS A 861 10.92 -3.76 -38.92
C CYS A 861 11.66 -5.00 -39.45
N ASP A 862 12.40 -5.71 -38.59
CA ASP A 862 13.10 -6.94 -38.95
C ASP A 862 12.13 -8.05 -39.42
N VAL A 863 10.99 -8.20 -38.75
CA VAL A 863 9.96 -9.19 -39.13
C VAL A 863 9.30 -8.86 -40.47
N THR A 864 9.22 -7.58 -40.83
CA THR A 864 8.53 -7.09 -42.04
C THR A 864 9.47 -6.81 -43.21
N GLY A 865 10.78 -7.03 -43.04
CA GLY A 865 11.81 -6.74 -44.05
C GLY A 865 12.00 -5.24 -44.34
N ILE A 866 11.58 -4.38 -43.42
CA ILE A 866 11.74 -2.92 -43.52
C ILE A 866 12.99 -2.54 -42.72
N THR A 867 13.83 -1.64 -43.26
CA THR A 867 15.05 -1.17 -42.57
C THR A 867 14.90 0.26 -42.10
N VAL A 868 15.40 0.57 -40.91
CA VAL A 868 15.43 1.94 -40.38
C VAL A 868 16.74 2.58 -40.84
N GLN A 869 16.66 3.60 -41.68
CA GLN A 869 17.82 4.31 -42.25
C GLN A 869 18.29 5.50 -41.42
N LYS A 870 17.38 6.16 -40.69
CA LYS A 870 17.72 7.33 -39.89
C LYS A 870 16.65 7.60 -38.85
N VAL A 871 17.08 8.08 -37.69
CA VAL A 871 16.19 8.66 -36.68
C VAL A 871 16.73 10.03 -36.28
N VAL A 872 15.86 11.04 -36.23
CA VAL A 872 16.20 12.38 -35.76
C VAL A 872 15.25 12.77 -34.65
N GLU A 873 15.80 13.03 -33.47
CA GLU A 873 15.05 13.58 -32.34
C GLU A 873 14.81 15.08 -32.56
N GLN A 874 13.55 15.49 -32.46
CA GLN A 874 13.08 16.87 -32.51
C GLN A 874 12.29 17.17 -31.22
N GLN A 875 12.00 18.45 -30.97
CA GLN A 875 11.21 18.82 -29.80
C GLN A 875 9.81 18.17 -29.88
N TRP A 876 9.52 17.22 -28.97
CA TRP A 876 8.27 16.45 -28.91
C TRP A 876 7.97 15.57 -30.13
N CYS A 877 8.98 15.21 -30.93
CA CYS A 877 8.80 14.40 -32.13
C CYS A 877 10.05 13.58 -32.46
N GLN A 878 9.88 12.35 -32.91
CA GLN A 878 10.93 11.56 -33.56
C GLN A 878 10.63 11.42 -35.04
N ARG A 879 11.57 11.84 -35.89
CA ARG A 879 11.48 11.61 -37.34
C ARG A 879 12.22 10.34 -37.72
N TYR A 880 11.48 9.35 -38.18
CA TYR A 880 12.02 8.08 -38.67
C TYR A 880 12.06 8.06 -40.20
N SER A 881 13.15 7.54 -40.74
CA SER A 881 13.30 7.21 -42.16
C SER A 881 13.44 5.70 -42.30
N PHE A 882 12.54 5.10 -43.06
CA PHE A 882 12.45 3.68 -43.34
C PHE A 882 12.74 3.42 -44.81
N ALA A 883 13.29 2.24 -45.12
CA ALA A 883 13.49 1.81 -46.49
C ALA A 883 13.29 0.31 -46.66
N ARG A 884 12.75 -0.04 -47.83
CA ARG A 884 12.69 -1.41 -48.34
C ARG A 884 12.98 -1.36 -49.84
N ASP A 885 14.01 -2.08 -50.26
CA ASP A 885 14.54 -2.02 -51.64
C ASP A 885 14.89 -0.59 -52.09
N ARG A 886 14.14 -0.03 -53.05
CA ARG A 886 14.30 1.35 -53.57
C ARG A 886 13.24 2.32 -53.03
N GLU A 887 12.31 1.85 -52.20
CA GLU A 887 11.27 2.68 -51.59
C GLU A 887 11.74 3.24 -50.25
N VAL A 888 11.37 4.50 -49.98
CA VAL A 888 11.70 5.23 -48.75
C VAL A 888 10.41 5.81 -48.16
N ALA A 889 10.19 5.62 -46.87
CA ALA A 889 9.09 6.22 -46.14
C ALA A 889 9.63 7.03 -44.95
N VAL A 890 9.15 8.26 -44.78
CA VAL A 890 9.58 9.14 -43.68
C VAL A 890 8.38 9.53 -42.85
N PHE A 891 8.46 9.32 -41.54
CA PHE A 891 7.38 9.60 -40.59
C PHE A 891 7.85 10.49 -39.46
N ASP A 892 6.99 11.45 -39.11
CA ASP A 892 7.06 12.16 -37.83
C ASP A 892 6.17 11.43 -36.83
N VAL A 893 6.73 11.09 -35.66
CA VAL A 893 6.04 10.42 -34.56
C VAL A 893 6.12 11.32 -33.32
N TRP A 894 4.99 11.90 -32.92
CA TRP A 894 4.94 12.88 -31.83
C TRP A 894 4.67 12.22 -30.48
N TYR A 895 5.27 12.78 -29.44
CA TYR A 895 5.05 12.37 -28.04
C TYR A 895 4.79 13.58 -27.13
N ASN A 896 4.22 13.34 -25.95
CA ASN A 896 3.80 14.38 -25.01
C ASN A 896 4.64 14.41 -23.72
N GLY A 897 4.35 15.37 -22.83
CA GLY A 897 5.02 15.54 -21.53
C GLY A 897 4.81 14.41 -20.51
N LYS A 898 4.00 13.40 -20.85
CA LYS A 898 3.79 12.17 -20.06
C LYS A 898 4.51 10.97 -20.70
N ASP A 899 5.46 11.24 -21.59
CA ASP A 899 6.27 10.23 -22.28
C ASP A 899 5.39 9.20 -23.02
N GLN A 900 4.35 9.68 -23.68
CA GLN A 900 3.49 8.87 -24.55
C GLN A 900 3.50 9.38 -25.97
N PHE A 901 3.57 8.45 -26.92
CA PHE A 901 3.36 8.73 -28.33
C PHE A 901 1.87 8.92 -28.62
N THR A 902 1.56 9.95 -29.40
CA THR A 902 0.18 10.45 -29.57
C THR A 902 -0.29 10.41 -31.02
N LYS A 903 0.60 10.63 -31.97
CA LYS A 903 0.25 10.63 -33.39
C LYS A 903 1.46 10.35 -34.25
N CYS A 904 1.19 9.84 -35.46
CA CYS A 904 2.19 9.71 -36.50
C CYS A 904 1.65 10.27 -37.83
N GLN A 905 2.56 10.78 -38.67
CA GLN A 905 2.20 11.31 -39.99
C GLN A 905 3.35 11.12 -40.97
N PRO A 906 3.07 10.70 -42.22
CA PRO A 906 4.09 10.65 -43.24
C PRO A 906 4.47 12.05 -43.71
N VAL A 907 5.77 12.28 -43.87
CA VAL A 907 6.31 13.47 -44.54
C VAL A 907 6.27 13.20 -46.04
N ILE A 908 5.14 13.51 -46.67
CA ILE A 908 4.82 13.11 -48.06
C ILE A 908 5.91 13.52 -49.06
N THR A 909 6.50 14.71 -48.89
CA THR A 909 7.58 15.20 -49.76
C THR A 909 8.89 14.41 -49.67
N ALA A 910 9.01 13.55 -48.67
CA ALA A 910 10.18 12.72 -48.40
C ALA A 910 9.88 11.21 -48.51
N CYS A 911 8.67 10.84 -48.93
CA CYS A 911 8.29 9.45 -49.20
C CYS A 911 8.37 9.16 -50.71
N SER A 912 8.84 7.97 -51.09
CA SER A 912 8.71 7.49 -52.47
C SER A 912 7.25 7.11 -52.77
N PRO A 913 6.79 7.23 -54.02
CA PRO A 913 5.56 6.59 -54.47
C PRO A 913 5.65 5.07 -54.23
N GLY A 914 4.58 4.43 -53.76
CA GLY A 914 4.58 3.02 -53.41
C GLY A 914 3.72 2.67 -52.20
N ALA A 915 3.72 1.39 -51.83
CA ALA A 915 2.94 0.84 -50.71
C ALA A 915 3.64 1.01 -49.35
N LEU A 916 4.98 1.20 -49.35
CA LEU A 916 5.79 1.24 -48.13
C LEU A 916 5.32 2.28 -47.11
N ALA A 917 4.87 3.47 -47.55
CA ALA A 917 4.36 4.49 -46.63
C ALA A 917 3.08 4.05 -45.90
N GLY A 918 2.20 3.29 -46.58
CA GLY A 918 1.00 2.74 -45.96
C GLY A 918 1.33 1.61 -44.97
N GLU A 919 2.25 0.73 -45.34
CA GLU A 919 2.70 -0.39 -44.50
C GLU A 919 3.43 0.09 -43.24
N VAL A 920 4.32 1.09 -43.36
CA VAL A 920 4.98 1.72 -42.20
C VAL A 920 3.94 2.41 -41.30
N GLY A 921 2.90 3.02 -41.87
CA GLY A 921 1.79 3.58 -41.10
C GLY A 921 1.03 2.52 -40.29
N GLN A 922 0.76 1.36 -40.88
CA GLN A 922 0.16 0.22 -40.18
C GLN A 922 1.11 -0.35 -39.11
N LEU A 923 2.41 -0.43 -39.39
CA LEU A 923 3.41 -0.89 -38.44
C LEU A 923 3.48 0.05 -37.21
N LEU A 924 3.49 1.36 -37.42
CA LEU A 924 3.54 2.36 -36.34
C LEU A 924 2.26 2.46 -35.50
N THR A 925 1.12 2.05 -36.05
CA THR A 925 -0.17 2.07 -35.35
C THR A 925 -0.54 0.68 -34.82
N GLN A 926 -0.92 -0.24 -35.71
CA GLN A 926 -1.34 -1.60 -35.36
C GLN A 926 -0.17 -2.48 -34.93
N GLY A 927 0.98 -2.40 -35.61
CA GLY A 927 2.15 -3.22 -35.28
C GLY A 927 2.76 -2.88 -33.92
N MET A 928 2.79 -1.60 -33.54
CA MET A 928 3.22 -1.19 -32.21
C MET A 928 2.23 -1.61 -31.12
N GLN A 929 0.93 -1.68 -31.43
CA GLN A 929 -0.13 -2.08 -30.49
C GLN A 929 -0.29 -3.59 -30.32
N ALA A 930 0.17 -4.39 -31.29
CA ALA A 930 0.34 -5.83 -31.18
C ALA A 930 1.53 -6.19 -30.27
#